data_AF-A0A520EH66-F1
#
_entry.id   AF-A0A520EH66-F1
#
_cell.length_a   1.000
_cell.length_b   1.000
_cell.length_c   1.000
_cell.angle_alpha   90.00
_cell.angle_beta   90.00
_cell.angle_gamma   90.00
#
_symmetry.space_group_name_H-M   'P 1'
#
loop_
_entity.id
_entity.type
_entity.pdbx_description
1 polymer ?
#
loop_
_entity_poly.entity_id
_entity_poly.type
_entity_poly.pdbx_seq_one_letter_code
_entity_poly.pdbx_strand_id
1 'polypeptide(L)'
;MKKNKLTLFIFIALIAGVALGYILNVNSIDVYNQNILNADAKVKSIEVAIKKTPDTTSAVFTQLKADRKVNAQIKKENEDIREKKLEYFTLLSDIFLRLIKMIVAPLVFTTLVVGVAKVGDIKAVGRIGGKTLGWFMAMSLMSLVLGLILVNLFEPGKHMQLTLPDQMVNTGIQKAAMSVKDFIAHVFPKSIAESMATNEILQIVVFSLFFGVATAAIGDLGQVVIKAFDAIAHVILKMTGYVMNFAPLAVFGAMTAIVAKQGLNVLNTYAIFIGEFYLGLGILWAMLIFIGFLILKKRVFKLVSDMKEPAILAFSTASSEAAYPKTMMLLERFGCKDKIVSFVLPLGYSFNLDGSMMYMTFASLFIAQAYGIHLGFEQQISMLLILMLTSKGIAGVPRASLVVIAGTIASFNIPEAGLALLIGIDPLLDMGRSATNVVGNSIATAGFAGNELRLLNTGNIPELQLSTGGTAVDGTNTILFNMWASSYKVIDESNKVIAGAEALGDQAYASGLIGYVTIFKALSLGTVSTFWQQVPVTVGKNVPFVSRNDGYKAAITAIDFALGKISANPISTQFLGTVPNLNIVNTLHALKARYALFSGQYPLALTEANAVNLTTGSGFSFDIANINILNSIIASNNVFQPTDANLGLSGAFVPDAADKRLPFYTILAGSPASVRMNGFAATTTTQIPIFLPGEMILIKAEAYARQATPDLGNSLIELNKVVTKTTDVFGVAANLPALTGTYTQAQLLDLIYKHRSIELFASGLKVEDMRRFGRPDSEMKRKFMPYPFQERDNNSNTPANPTF
;
A
#
# COMPACT_ATOMS: atom_id res chain seq x y z
N MET A 1 -6.39 20.26 -18.16
CA MET A 1 -5.71 20.92 -17.03
C MET A 1 -5.43 22.39 -17.37
N LYS A 2 -6.18 23.35 -16.80
CA LYS A 2 -5.75 24.77 -16.85
C LYS A 2 -4.48 24.86 -15.99
N LYS A 3 -3.35 25.31 -16.57
CA LYS A 3 -2.08 25.50 -15.85
C LYS A 3 -2.35 26.37 -14.62
N ASN A 4 -2.15 25.82 -13.42
CA ASN A 4 -2.31 26.57 -12.18
C ASN A 4 -1.20 27.62 -12.10
N LYS A 5 -1.51 28.88 -12.44
CA LYS A 5 -0.55 30.00 -12.45
C LYS A 5 -0.28 30.59 -11.06
N LEU A 6 -0.91 30.06 -10.01
CA LEU A 6 -0.84 30.63 -8.66
C LEU A 6 0.60 30.67 -8.13
N THR A 7 1.37 29.60 -8.27
CA THR A 7 2.78 29.55 -7.85
C THR A 7 3.61 30.62 -8.56
N LEU A 8 3.40 30.78 -9.87
CA LEU A 8 4.07 31.83 -10.66
C LEU A 8 3.71 33.23 -10.17
N PHE A 9 2.42 33.51 -9.90
CA PHE A 9 2.00 34.82 -9.40
C PHE A 9 2.59 35.13 -8.02
N ILE A 10 2.80 34.11 -7.20
CA ILE A 10 3.44 34.28 -5.89
C ILE A 10 4.92 34.58 -6.04
N PHE A 11 5.63 33.92 -6.95
CA PHE A 11 7.03 34.26 -7.25
C PHE A 11 7.17 35.68 -7.79
N ILE A 12 6.28 36.10 -8.69
CA ILE A 12 6.26 37.47 -9.19
C ILE A 12 6.00 38.45 -8.04
N ALA A 13 5.04 38.16 -7.17
CA ALA A 13 4.72 38.97 -6.00
C ALA A 13 5.87 39.03 -4.98
N LEU A 14 6.59 37.92 -4.77
CA LEU A 14 7.79 37.84 -3.94
C LEU A 14 8.88 38.77 -4.48
N ILE A 15 9.22 38.66 -5.77
CA ILE A 15 10.25 39.49 -6.41
C ILE A 15 9.84 40.97 -6.39
N ALA A 16 8.58 41.27 -6.73
CA ALA A 16 8.05 42.63 -6.70
C ALA A 16 8.08 43.21 -5.27
N GLY A 17 7.74 42.41 -4.26
CA GLY A 17 7.78 42.82 -2.87
C GLY A 17 9.21 43.08 -2.38
N VAL A 18 10.16 42.24 -2.75
CA VAL A 18 11.59 42.46 -2.45
C VAL A 18 12.10 43.75 -3.10
N ALA A 19 11.78 43.97 -4.38
CA ALA A 19 12.20 45.17 -5.10
C ALA A 19 11.62 46.44 -4.49
N LEU A 20 10.30 46.47 -4.22
CA LEU A 20 9.66 47.62 -3.58
C LEU A 20 10.15 47.82 -2.15
N GLY A 21 10.32 46.75 -1.37
CA GLY A 21 10.84 46.82 -0.02
C GLY A 21 12.24 47.41 0.04
N TYR A 22 13.11 47.08 -0.93
CA TYR A 22 14.44 47.67 -1.05
C TYR A 22 14.39 49.15 -1.40
N ILE A 23 13.53 49.56 -2.35
CA ILE A 23 13.31 50.96 -2.70
C ILE A 23 12.85 51.76 -1.47
N LEU A 24 11.90 51.21 -0.71
CA LEU A 24 11.40 51.85 0.52
C LEU A 24 12.47 51.90 1.62
N ASN A 25 13.27 50.84 1.77
CA ASN A 25 14.41 50.80 2.68
C ASN A 25 15.33 51.98 2.40
N VAL A 26 15.91 52.06 1.21
CA VAL A 26 16.89 53.09 0.84
C VAL A 26 16.31 54.51 0.87
N ASN A 27 15.09 54.71 0.37
CA ASN A 27 14.56 56.06 0.16
C ASN A 27 13.82 56.66 1.36
N SER A 28 13.22 55.84 2.23
CA SER A 28 12.23 56.33 3.20
C SER A 28 12.29 55.72 4.58
N ILE A 29 12.88 54.53 4.73
CA ILE A 29 12.79 53.73 5.96
C ILE A 29 14.14 53.54 6.66
N ASP A 30 15.27 53.56 5.94
CA ASP A 30 16.60 53.28 6.50
C ASP A 30 17.00 54.25 7.62
N VAL A 31 16.63 55.53 7.51
CA VAL A 31 16.85 56.52 8.58
C VAL A 31 16.25 56.06 9.92
N TYR A 32 15.03 55.53 9.89
CA TYR A 32 14.37 55.03 11.10
C TYR A 32 15.00 53.71 11.57
N ASN A 33 15.40 52.83 10.65
CA ASN A 33 16.10 51.59 11.00
C ASN A 33 17.44 51.86 11.71
N GLN A 34 18.24 52.81 11.21
CA GLN A 34 19.49 53.22 11.84
C GLN A 34 19.27 53.84 13.22
N ASN A 35 18.25 54.69 13.37
CA ASN A 35 17.88 55.26 14.67
C ASN A 35 17.50 54.18 15.69
N ILE A 36 16.72 53.18 15.26
CA ILE A 36 16.32 52.04 16.09
C ILE A 36 17.54 51.20 16.50
N LEU A 37 18.40 50.83 15.55
CA LEU A 37 19.61 50.04 15.82
C LEU A 37 20.57 50.75 16.79
N ASN A 38 20.78 52.06 16.58
CA ASN A 38 21.62 52.87 17.46
C ASN A 38 21.04 53.02 18.87
N ALA A 39 19.73 53.23 18.97
CA ALA A 39 19.04 53.30 20.26
C ALA A 39 19.11 51.95 21.00
N ASP A 40 18.91 50.83 20.30
CA ASP A 40 18.97 49.49 20.87
C ASP A 40 20.38 49.12 21.36
N ALA A 41 21.41 49.42 20.57
CA ALA A 41 22.80 49.24 20.97
C ALA A 41 23.16 50.04 22.23
N LYS A 42 22.69 51.29 22.33
CA LYS A 42 22.84 52.13 23.53
C LYS A 42 22.12 51.52 24.73
N VAL A 43 20.85 51.11 24.60
CA VAL A 43 20.10 50.45 25.67
C VAL A 43 20.85 49.21 26.17
N LYS A 44 21.35 48.36 25.28
CA LYS A 44 22.09 47.13 25.63
C LYS A 44 23.40 47.44 26.35
N SER A 45 24.13 48.46 25.90
CA SER A 45 25.36 48.91 26.58
C SER A 45 25.08 49.47 27.98
N ILE A 46 23.99 50.22 28.13
CA ILE A 46 23.54 50.79 29.41
C ILE A 46 23.09 49.67 30.36
N GLU A 47 22.39 48.65 29.88
CA GLU A 47 22.00 47.48 30.71
C GLU A 47 23.21 46.71 31.24
N VAL A 48 24.26 46.55 30.44
CA VAL A 48 25.53 45.95 30.90
C VAL A 48 26.19 46.83 31.97
N ALA A 49 26.17 48.16 31.80
CA ALA A 49 26.70 49.09 32.78
C ALA A 49 25.89 49.09 34.10
N ILE A 50 24.56 49.01 34.02
CA ILE A 50 23.66 48.87 35.16
C ILE A 50 23.96 47.58 35.93
N LYS A 51 24.12 46.43 35.24
CA LYS A 51 24.47 45.15 35.89
C LYS A 51 25.83 45.16 36.57
N LYS A 52 26.77 46.00 36.09
CA LYS A 52 28.11 46.17 36.68
C LYS A 52 28.14 47.19 37.82
N THR A 53 27.04 47.91 38.08
CA THR A 53 26.95 48.94 39.12
C THR A 53 26.10 48.40 40.29
N PRO A 54 26.71 47.84 41.34
CA PRO A 54 25.99 47.21 42.45
C PRO A 54 25.28 48.22 43.38
N ASP A 55 25.75 49.47 43.42
CA ASP A 55 25.13 50.53 44.22
C ASP A 55 23.96 51.19 43.47
N THR A 56 22.76 50.78 43.84
CA THR A 56 21.48 51.26 43.29
C THR A 56 21.10 52.67 43.74
N THR A 57 21.82 53.25 44.70
CA THR A 57 21.60 54.61 45.20
C THR A 57 22.57 55.65 44.61
N SER A 58 23.59 55.19 43.86
CA SER A 58 24.56 56.08 43.22
C SER A 58 23.92 56.97 42.14
N ALA A 59 24.42 58.20 42.02
CA ALA A 59 24.02 59.13 40.96
C ALA A 59 24.23 58.54 39.55
N VAL A 60 25.27 57.70 39.41
CA VAL A 60 25.60 56.97 38.18
C VAL A 60 24.50 55.96 37.83
N PHE A 61 24.01 55.17 38.80
CA PHE A 61 22.92 54.23 38.56
C PHE A 61 21.62 54.93 38.16
N THR A 62 21.31 56.06 38.81
CA THR A 62 20.12 56.87 38.50
C THR A 62 20.20 57.47 37.09
N GLN A 63 21.37 57.98 36.70
CA GLN A 63 21.62 58.51 35.36
C GLN A 63 21.50 57.41 34.29
N LEU A 64 22.11 56.24 34.50
CA LEU A 64 22.00 55.10 33.59
C LEU A 64 20.55 54.65 33.41
N LYS A 65 19.73 54.68 34.46
CA LYS A 65 18.29 54.36 34.38
C LYS A 65 17.52 55.41 33.58
N ALA A 66 17.85 56.70 33.72
CA ALA A 66 17.25 57.78 32.95
C ALA A 66 17.64 57.68 31.45
N ASP A 67 18.93 57.46 31.16
CA ASP A 67 19.45 57.32 29.80
C ASP A 67 18.87 56.09 29.09
N ARG A 68 18.70 54.98 29.82
CA ARG A 68 17.99 53.79 29.30
C ARG A 68 16.56 54.14 28.88
N LYS A 69 15.84 54.92 29.70
CA LYS A 69 14.45 55.32 29.42
C LYS A 69 14.36 56.23 28.19
N VAL A 70 15.28 57.18 28.05
CA VAL A 70 15.35 58.08 26.89
C VAL A 70 15.63 57.29 25.60
N ASN A 71 16.63 56.40 25.60
CA ASN A 71 16.94 55.61 24.41
C ASN A 71 15.83 54.58 24.09
N ALA A 72 15.15 54.03 25.10
CA ALA A 72 13.97 53.20 24.89
C ALA A 72 12.79 53.98 24.27
N GLN A 73 12.60 55.24 24.65
CA GLN A 73 11.58 56.12 24.07
C GLN A 73 11.91 56.46 22.60
N ILE A 74 13.17 56.82 22.30
CA ILE A 74 13.63 57.08 20.94
C ILE A 74 13.41 55.86 20.04
N LYS A 75 13.73 54.66 20.56
CA LYS A 75 13.47 53.40 19.85
C LYS A 75 11.98 53.26 19.51
N LYS A 76 11.10 53.41 20.52
CA LYS A 76 9.66 53.25 20.36
C LYS A 76 9.05 54.25 19.36
N GLU A 77 9.42 55.52 19.43
CA GLU A 77 8.90 56.55 18.51
C GLU A 77 9.30 56.28 17.05
N ASN A 78 10.55 55.84 16.81
CA ASN A 78 10.99 55.47 15.47
C ASN A 78 10.33 54.17 14.98
N GLU A 79 10.08 53.21 15.89
CA GLU A 79 9.30 52.00 15.59
C GLU A 79 7.88 52.38 15.16
N ASP A 80 7.16 53.20 15.92
CA ASP A 80 5.79 53.62 15.62
C ASP A 80 5.67 54.34 14.26
N ILE A 81 6.60 55.26 13.97
CA ILE A 81 6.62 55.97 12.68
C ILE A 81 6.89 55.01 11.52
N ARG A 82 7.85 54.09 11.70
CA ARG A 82 8.17 53.07 10.68
C ARG A 82 6.99 52.14 10.43
N GLU A 83 6.35 51.64 11.49
CA GLU A 83 5.19 50.76 11.38
C GLU A 83 4.04 51.47 10.67
N LYS A 84 3.76 52.74 11.00
CA LYS A 84 2.73 53.54 10.33
C LYS A 84 3.00 53.72 8.83
N LYS A 85 4.25 53.88 8.41
CA LYS A 85 4.61 53.95 6.98
C LYS A 85 4.44 52.62 6.25
N LEU A 86 4.51 51.50 6.96
CA LEU A 86 4.39 50.15 6.39
C LEU A 86 3.00 49.53 6.60
N GLU A 87 2.08 50.23 7.26
CA GLU A 87 0.77 49.73 7.70
C GLU A 87 -0.05 49.10 6.58
N TYR A 88 -0.09 49.72 5.40
CA TYR A 88 -0.83 49.17 4.25
C TYR A 88 -0.27 47.84 3.76
N PHE A 89 1.04 47.62 3.86
CA PHE A 89 1.69 46.36 3.45
C PHE A 89 1.53 45.27 4.51
N THR A 90 1.61 45.63 5.79
CA THR A 90 1.37 44.69 6.90
C THR A 90 -0.11 44.29 6.96
N LEU A 91 -1.04 45.21 6.64
CA LEU A 91 -2.48 44.91 6.57
C LEU A 91 -2.82 43.77 5.60
N LEU A 92 -2.16 43.70 4.44
CA LEU A 92 -2.34 42.59 3.49
C LEU A 92 -1.93 41.24 4.10
N SER A 93 -0.85 41.24 4.87
CA SER A 93 -0.37 40.05 5.57
C SER A 93 -1.32 39.67 6.71
N ASP A 94 -1.79 40.65 7.48
CA ASP A 94 -2.70 40.45 8.62
C ASP A 94 -4.07 39.92 8.19
N ILE A 95 -4.63 40.44 7.08
CA ILE A 95 -5.88 39.92 6.50
C ILE A 95 -5.69 38.45 6.14
N PHE A 96 -4.58 38.11 5.49
CA PHE A 96 -4.31 36.72 5.13
C PHE A 96 -4.16 35.81 6.35
N LEU A 97 -3.44 36.25 7.39
CA LEU A 97 -3.33 35.50 8.65
C LEU A 97 -4.70 35.26 9.30
N ARG A 98 -5.59 36.26 9.31
CA ARG A 98 -6.96 36.11 9.83
C ARG A 98 -7.79 35.11 9.00
N LEU A 99 -7.67 35.14 7.67
CA LEU A 99 -8.33 34.18 6.79
C LEU A 99 -7.83 32.74 7.02
N ILE A 100 -6.54 32.57 7.32
CA ILE A 100 -5.98 31.26 7.70
C ILE A 100 -6.58 30.81 9.04
N LYS A 101 -6.54 31.65 10.09
CA LYS A 101 -7.12 31.32 11.41
C LYS A 101 -8.57 30.86 11.34
N MET A 102 -9.38 31.52 10.52
CA MET A 102 -10.80 31.19 10.33
C MET A 102 -11.02 29.74 9.86
N ILE A 103 -10.07 29.19 9.09
CA ILE A 103 -10.18 27.87 8.46
C ILE A 103 -9.62 26.76 9.35
N VAL A 104 -8.61 27.07 10.17
CA VAL A 104 -7.83 26.09 10.98
C VAL A 104 -8.74 25.16 11.78
N ALA A 105 -9.54 25.71 12.70
CA ALA A 105 -10.31 24.93 13.65
C ALA A 105 -11.37 24.02 12.97
N PRO A 106 -12.22 24.51 12.05
CA PRO A 106 -13.14 23.66 11.29
C PRO A 106 -12.45 22.60 10.45
N LEU A 107 -11.32 22.93 9.82
CA LEU A 107 -10.57 21.99 8.98
C LEU A 107 -10.01 20.84 9.83
N VAL A 108 -9.30 21.16 10.91
CA VAL A 108 -8.72 20.16 11.82
C VAL A 108 -9.83 19.27 12.40
N PHE A 109 -10.93 19.86 12.85
CA PHE A 109 -12.04 19.11 13.44
C PHE A 109 -12.62 18.08 12.46
N THR A 110 -13.04 18.55 11.27
CA THR A 110 -13.71 17.71 10.27
C THR A 110 -12.81 16.65 9.68
N THR A 111 -11.56 17.00 9.36
CA THR A 111 -10.60 16.06 8.75
C THR A 111 -10.16 14.96 9.71
N LEU A 112 -9.97 15.26 11.00
CA LEU A 112 -9.64 14.25 12.01
C LEU A 112 -10.80 13.32 12.30
N VAL A 113 -12.03 13.84 12.43
CA VAL A 113 -13.23 13.01 12.62
C VAL A 113 -13.37 12.03 11.45
N VAL A 114 -13.29 12.52 10.22
CA VAL A 114 -13.35 11.69 9.01
C VAL A 114 -12.19 10.70 8.93
N GLY A 115 -10.96 11.14 9.23
CA GLY A 115 -9.77 10.30 9.21
C GLY A 115 -9.84 9.14 10.20
N VAL A 116 -10.21 9.43 11.46
CA VAL A 116 -10.39 8.40 12.50
C VAL A 116 -11.57 7.49 12.19
N ALA A 117 -12.67 8.04 11.67
CA ALA A 117 -13.87 7.25 11.40
C ALA A 117 -13.74 6.38 10.15
N LYS A 118 -13.00 6.80 9.11
CA LYS A 118 -12.62 5.96 7.95
C LYS A 118 -11.69 4.82 8.35
N VAL A 119 -10.92 4.97 9.44
CA VAL A 119 -10.11 3.90 10.05
C VAL A 119 -10.98 2.93 10.88
N GLY A 120 -12.21 3.30 11.19
CA GLY A 120 -13.12 2.72 12.18
C GLY A 120 -13.55 1.25 12.03
N ASP A 121 -13.13 0.56 10.98
CA ASP A 121 -13.33 -0.89 10.85
C ASP A 121 -12.02 -1.68 11.04
N ILE A 122 -11.39 -1.46 12.20
CA ILE A 122 -10.16 -2.18 12.62
C ILE A 122 -10.42 -3.71 12.73
N LYS A 123 -11.69 -4.14 12.83
CA LYS A 123 -12.09 -5.56 12.85
C LYS A 123 -12.08 -6.18 11.46
N ALA A 124 -12.54 -5.50 10.41
CA ALA A 124 -12.41 -5.98 9.02
C ALA A 124 -11.00 -5.73 8.43
N VAL A 125 -10.29 -4.73 8.95
CA VAL A 125 -8.92 -4.35 8.56
C VAL A 125 -7.96 -4.60 9.73
N GLY A 126 -7.82 -5.87 10.13
CA GLY A 126 -6.84 -6.32 11.14
C GLY A 126 -5.38 -6.04 10.72
N ARG A 127 -4.41 -6.63 11.45
CA ARG A 127 -2.91 -6.62 11.33
C ARG A 127 -2.21 -5.62 10.37
N ILE A 128 -2.64 -5.48 9.11
CA ILE A 128 -2.17 -4.48 8.13
C ILE A 128 -2.47 -3.05 8.60
N GLY A 129 -3.68 -2.75 9.10
CA GLY A 129 -4.05 -1.42 9.58
C GLY A 129 -3.19 -0.95 10.76
N GLY A 130 -3.06 -1.81 11.78
CA GLY A 130 -2.19 -1.54 12.94
C GLY A 130 -0.71 -1.41 12.59
N LYS A 131 -0.18 -2.26 11.69
CA LYS A 131 1.20 -2.12 11.19
C LYS A 131 1.43 -0.82 10.41
N THR A 132 0.43 -0.40 9.63
CA THR A 132 0.49 0.83 8.83
C THR A 132 0.48 2.07 9.73
N LEU A 133 -0.44 2.13 10.71
CA LEU A 133 -0.48 3.24 11.67
C LEU A 133 0.76 3.29 12.56
N GLY A 134 1.24 2.14 13.04
CA GLY A 134 2.48 2.05 13.80
C GLY A 134 3.68 2.57 13.01
N TRP A 135 3.75 2.21 11.72
CA TRP A 135 4.76 2.75 10.80
C TRP A 135 4.63 4.27 10.65
N PHE A 136 3.43 4.79 10.35
CA PHE A 136 3.21 6.24 10.19
C PHE A 136 3.58 7.05 11.43
N MET A 137 3.29 6.53 12.62
CA MET A 137 3.69 7.16 13.88
C MET A 137 5.21 7.19 14.04
N ALA A 138 5.90 6.08 13.74
CA ALA A 138 7.35 5.99 13.84
C ALA A 138 8.06 6.93 12.84
N MET A 139 7.63 6.95 11.58
CA MET A 139 8.25 7.79 10.54
C MET A 139 7.99 9.27 10.77
N SER A 140 6.77 9.63 11.20
CA SER A 140 6.46 11.00 11.60
C SER A 140 7.28 11.45 12.81
N LEU A 141 7.48 10.60 13.82
CA LEU A 141 8.32 10.92 14.97
C LEU A 141 9.77 11.15 14.57
N MET A 142 10.31 10.27 13.72
CA MET A 142 11.67 10.40 13.20
C MET A 142 11.84 11.73 12.44
N SER A 143 10.86 12.11 11.62
CA SER A 143 10.89 13.35 10.86
C SER A 143 10.85 14.60 11.76
N LEU A 144 9.98 14.60 12.77
CA LEU A 144 9.87 15.64 13.79
C LEU A 144 11.19 15.81 14.57
N VAL A 145 11.75 14.70 15.06
CA VAL A 145 13.02 14.69 15.81
C VAL A 145 14.18 15.17 14.93
N LEU A 146 14.21 14.79 13.65
CA LEU A 146 15.20 15.32 12.73
C LEU A 146 15.10 16.85 12.60
N GLY A 147 13.89 17.37 12.39
CA GLY A 147 13.66 18.82 12.32
C GLY A 147 14.12 19.56 13.58
N LEU A 148 13.85 18.99 14.76
CA LEU A 148 14.32 19.49 16.05
C LEU A 148 15.85 19.57 16.11
N ILE A 149 16.52 18.46 15.77
CA ILE A 149 17.98 18.36 15.84
C ILE A 149 18.61 19.39 14.90
N LEU A 150 18.14 19.47 13.65
CA LEU A 150 18.73 20.35 12.65
C LEU A 150 18.55 21.83 13.00
N VAL A 151 17.39 22.27 13.48
CA VAL A 151 17.21 23.69 13.87
C VAL A 151 18.00 24.07 15.12
N ASN A 152 18.11 23.18 16.10
CA ASN A 152 18.95 23.46 17.26
C ASN A 152 20.44 23.42 16.92
N LEU A 153 20.84 22.69 15.88
CA LEU A 153 22.23 22.64 15.42
C LEU A 153 22.61 23.87 14.59
N PHE A 154 21.77 24.26 13.63
CA PHE A 154 22.07 25.35 12.70
C PHE A 154 21.62 26.73 13.19
N GLU A 155 20.60 26.76 14.06
CA GLU A 155 20.04 27.97 14.65
C GLU A 155 19.73 29.10 13.65
N PRO A 156 19.07 28.82 12.51
CA PRO A 156 18.93 29.78 11.41
C PRO A 156 18.20 31.07 11.82
N GLY A 157 17.30 31.00 12.81
CA GLY A 157 16.52 32.15 13.25
C GLY A 157 17.33 33.20 14.01
N LYS A 158 18.47 32.84 14.62
CA LYS A 158 19.30 33.79 15.40
C LYS A 158 19.83 34.96 14.57
N HIS A 159 19.86 34.81 13.25
CA HIS A 159 20.32 35.83 12.31
C HIS A 159 19.25 36.92 12.02
N MET A 160 17.99 36.73 12.45
CA MET A 160 16.88 37.67 12.17
C MET A 160 16.67 38.72 13.27
N GLN A 161 16.93 38.37 14.53
CA GLN A 161 16.87 39.26 15.71
C GLN A 161 15.68 40.26 15.71
N LEU A 162 14.47 39.75 15.52
CA LEU A 162 13.25 40.56 15.48
C LEU A 162 12.81 40.96 16.89
N THR A 163 12.35 42.20 17.04
CA THR A 163 11.76 42.69 18.30
C THR A 163 10.41 42.01 18.57
N LEU A 164 10.15 41.64 19.83
CA LEU A 164 8.85 41.16 20.26
C LEU A 164 7.80 42.30 20.20
N PRO A 165 6.58 42.05 19.71
CA PRO A 165 5.51 43.05 19.73
C PRO A 165 5.13 43.48 21.17
N ASP A 166 4.81 44.77 21.37
CA ASP A 166 4.49 45.38 22.69
C ASP A 166 3.42 44.62 23.49
N GLN A 167 2.47 43.96 22.83
CA GLN A 167 1.42 43.15 23.48
C GLN A 167 1.98 41.94 24.25
N MET A 168 3.17 41.45 23.92
CA MET A 168 3.85 40.30 24.54
C MET A 168 4.90 40.73 25.58
N VAL A 169 5.23 42.02 25.64
CA VAL A 169 6.23 42.57 26.59
C VAL A 169 5.57 42.86 27.95
N ASN A 170 4.26 43.12 27.99
CA ASN A 170 3.49 43.43 29.20
C ASN A 170 2.87 42.20 29.89
N THR A 171 3.00 41.00 29.33
CA THR A 171 2.61 39.75 29.99
C THR A 171 3.78 39.26 30.83
N GLY A 172 3.97 39.82 32.03
CA GLY A 172 5.06 39.50 32.95
C GLY A 172 5.53 38.04 32.83
N ILE A 173 6.69 37.86 32.18
CA ILE A 173 7.21 36.56 31.76
C ILE A 173 7.78 35.85 32.99
N GLN A 174 6.88 35.32 33.81
CA GLN A 174 7.06 34.17 34.69
C GLN A 174 5.75 33.38 34.69
N LYS A 175 5.35 32.82 33.55
CA LYS A 175 4.62 31.55 33.62
C LYS A 175 5.68 30.47 33.58
N ALA A 176 5.96 29.92 34.76
CA ALA A 176 6.66 28.66 34.94
C ALA A 176 6.17 27.67 33.88
N ALA A 177 7.08 26.85 33.36
CA ALA A 177 6.73 25.70 32.52
C ALA A 177 5.43 25.09 33.05
N MET A 178 4.41 24.99 32.18
CA MET A 178 3.13 24.39 32.58
C MET A 178 3.43 23.10 33.31
N SER A 179 2.98 22.99 34.57
CA SER A 179 3.22 21.76 35.31
C SER A 179 2.61 20.61 34.50
N VAL A 180 3.14 19.40 34.63
CA VAL A 180 2.57 18.22 33.93
C VAL A 180 1.06 18.10 34.24
N LYS A 181 0.63 18.50 35.44
CA LYS A 181 -0.78 18.56 35.84
C LYS A 181 -1.57 19.61 35.04
N ASP A 182 -1.05 20.83 34.90
CA ASP A 182 -1.71 21.89 34.14
C ASP A 182 -1.73 21.58 32.64
N PHE A 183 -0.68 20.93 32.12
CA PHE A 183 -0.65 20.43 30.76
C PHE A 183 -1.70 19.35 30.53
N ILE A 184 -1.76 18.32 31.37
CA ILE A 184 -2.79 17.27 31.28
C ILE A 184 -4.20 17.88 31.41
N ALA A 185 -4.40 18.85 32.29
CA ALA A 185 -5.68 19.53 32.43
C ALA A 185 -6.04 20.35 31.17
N HIS A 186 -5.05 20.98 30.52
CA HIS A 186 -5.25 21.78 29.31
C HIS A 186 -5.48 20.94 28.04
N VAL A 187 -5.07 19.66 28.04
CA VAL A 187 -5.30 18.71 26.93
C VAL A 187 -6.81 18.46 26.71
N PHE A 188 -7.61 18.42 27.78
CA PHE A 188 -9.04 18.11 27.69
C PHE A 188 -9.88 19.40 27.62
N PRO A 189 -10.67 19.62 26.54
CA PRO A 189 -11.52 20.80 26.45
C PRO A 189 -12.61 20.81 27.51
N LYS A 190 -12.84 21.98 28.13
CA LYS A 190 -14.05 22.24 28.92
C LYS A 190 -15.29 22.38 28.03
N SER A 191 -15.11 22.99 26.87
CA SER A 191 -16.14 23.21 25.86
C SER A 191 -15.51 23.24 24.48
N ILE A 192 -16.02 22.42 23.55
CA ILE A 192 -15.55 22.44 22.17
C ILE A 192 -15.82 23.80 21.50
N ALA A 193 -16.92 24.47 21.83
CA ALA A 193 -17.24 25.78 21.26
C ALA A 193 -16.22 26.84 21.67
N GLU A 194 -15.75 26.80 22.93
CA GLU A 194 -14.68 27.68 23.42
C GLU A 194 -13.37 27.38 22.68
N SER A 195 -12.95 26.11 22.62
CA SER A 195 -11.71 25.72 21.93
C SER A 195 -11.70 26.09 20.45
N MET A 196 -12.84 25.97 19.77
CA MET A 196 -13.00 26.37 18.37
C MET A 196 -12.95 27.89 18.20
N ALA A 197 -13.51 28.66 19.13
CA ALA A 197 -13.49 30.13 19.09
C ALA A 197 -12.09 30.70 19.37
N THR A 198 -11.34 30.07 20.27
CA THR A 198 -9.97 30.49 20.64
C THR A 198 -8.87 29.84 19.79
N ASN A 199 -9.23 28.93 18.88
CA ASN A 199 -8.29 28.12 18.08
C ASN A 199 -7.31 27.29 18.93
N GLU A 200 -7.77 26.74 20.05
CA GLU A 200 -7.00 25.81 20.89
C GLU A 200 -6.91 24.43 20.21
N ILE A 201 -5.97 24.30 19.26
CA ILE A 201 -5.89 23.12 18.38
C ILE A 201 -5.76 21.82 19.18
N LEU A 202 -4.91 21.78 20.21
CA LEU A 202 -4.70 20.57 21.02
C LEU A 202 -6.02 20.01 21.56
N GLN A 203 -6.87 20.88 22.10
CA GLN A 203 -8.17 20.51 22.64
C GLN A 203 -9.15 20.06 21.55
N ILE A 204 -9.13 20.74 20.39
CA ILE A 204 -9.94 20.35 19.22
C ILE A 204 -9.56 18.94 18.76
N VAL A 205 -8.26 18.63 18.69
CA VAL A 205 -7.82 17.29 18.26
C VAL A 205 -8.30 16.22 19.24
N VAL A 206 -8.11 16.42 20.54
CA VAL A 206 -8.54 15.44 21.55
C VAL A 206 -10.03 15.17 21.43
N PHE A 207 -10.85 16.21 21.31
CA PHE A 207 -12.28 16.06 21.06
C PHE A 207 -12.59 15.32 19.76
N SER A 208 -11.93 15.68 18.64
CA SER A 208 -12.08 15.00 17.35
C SER A 208 -11.76 13.52 17.41
N LEU A 209 -10.76 13.10 18.19
CA LEU A 209 -10.42 11.70 18.36
C LEU A 209 -11.56 10.95 19.07
N PHE A 210 -12.05 11.47 20.20
CA PHE A 210 -13.19 10.87 20.90
C PHE A 210 -14.44 10.83 20.01
N PHE A 211 -14.75 11.94 19.34
CA PHE A 211 -15.91 12.05 18.46
C PHE A 211 -15.79 11.11 17.26
N GLY A 212 -14.63 11.03 16.62
CA GLY A 212 -14.36 10.15 15.48
C GLY A 212 -14.46 8.67 15.84
N VAL A 213 -13.89 8.25 16.98
CA VAL A 213 -14.01 6.87 17.48
C VAL A 213 -15.45 6.54 17.84
N ALA A 214 -16.15 7.45 18.53
CA ALA A 214 -17.56 7.25 18.87
C ALA A 214 -18.45 7.16 17.61
N THR A 215 -18.19 8.00 16.60
CA THR A 215 -18.91 7.99 15.32
C THR A 215 -18.68 6.68 14.56
N ALA A 216 -17.46 6.13 14.59
CA ALA A 216 -17.20 4.81 14.03
C ALA A 216 -17.91 3.69 14.79
N ALA A 217 -17.99 3.79 16.12
CA ALA A 217 -18.56 2.73 16.97
C ALA A 217 -20.08 2.57 16.84
N ILE A 218 -20.81 3.61 16.43
CA ILE A 218 -22.28 3.59 16.29
C ILE A 218 -22.78 2.99 14.96
N GLY A 219 -21.88 2.50 14.09
CA GLY A 219 -22.23 1.74 12.88
C GLY A 219 -22.94 2.57 11.80
N ASP A 220 -24.08 2.08 11.30
CA ASP A 220 -24.79 2.65 10.13
C ASP A 220 -25.22 4.11 10.32
N LEU A 221 -25.64 4.50 11.53
CA LEU A 221 -25.97 5.89 11.86
C LEU A 221 -24.71 6.78 11.82
N GLY A 222 -23.55 6.22 12.19
CA GLY A 222 -22.26 6.90 12.10
C GLY A 222 -21.86 7.25 10.67
N GLN A 223 -22.21 6.40 9.69
CA GLN A 223 -21.88 6.65 8.28
C GLN A 223 -22.50 7.94 7.73
N VAL A 224 -23.69 8.34 8.21
CA VAL A 224 -24.32 9.61 7.82
C VAL A 224 -23.48 10.79 8.31
N VAL A 225 -23.02 10.72 9.56
CA VAL A 225 -22.17 11.74 10.19
C VAL A 225 -20.82 11.83 9.48
N ILE A 226 -20.20 10.68 9.17
CA ILE A 226 -18.92 10.62 8.44
C ILE A 226 -19.07 11.27 7.07
N LYS A 227 -20.10 10.93 6.30
CA LYS A 227 -20.34 11.52 4.97
C LYS A 227 -20.59 13.02 5.03
N ALA A 228 -21.33 13.49 6.05
CA ALA A 228 -21.55 14.90 6.26
C ALA A 228 -20.24 15.65 6.55
N PHE A 229 -19.42 15.13 7.48
CA PHE A 229 -18.13 15.74 7.79
C PHE A 229 -17.11 15.64 6.64
N ASP A 230 -17.16 14.58 5.82
CA ASP A 230 -16.32 14.44 4.62
C ASP A 230 -16.70 15.52 3.58
N ALA A 231 -17.99 15.74 3.36
CA ALA A 231 -18.47 16.82 2.51
C ALA A 231 -18.08 18.21 3.04
N ILE A 232 -18.21 18.44 4.36
CA ILE A 232 -17.79 19.69 4.99
C ILE A 232 -16.28 19.90 4.85
N ALA A 233 -15.47 18.85 5.07
CA ALA A 233 -14.02 18.92 4.89
C ALA A 233 -13.66 19.33 3.45
N HIS A 234 -14.33 18.77 2.43
CA HIS A 234 -14.14 19.18 1.04
C HIS A 234 -14.52 20.64 0.78
N VAL A 235 -15.60 21.14 1.39
CA VAL A 235 -15.99 22.55 1.29
C VAL A 235 -14.93 23.45 1.92
N ILE A 236 -14.42 23.10 3.11
CA ILE A 236 -13.39 23.88 3.81
C ILE A 236 -12.06 23.85 3.03
N LEU A 237 -11.69 22.71 2.44
CA LEU A 237 -10.53 22.62 1.53
C LEU A 237 -10.71 23.52 0.29
N LYS A 238 -11.93 23.63 -0.25
CA LYS A 238 -12.24 24.56 -1.33
C LYS A 238 -12.10 26.02 -0.89
N MET A 239 -12.58 26.36 0.31
CA MET A 239 -12.39 27.68 0.92
C MET A 239 -10.92 28.01 1.12
N THR A 240 -10.12 27.03 1.55
CA THR A 240 -8.65 27.16 1.65
C THR A 240 -8.09 27.59 0.30
N GLY A 241 -8.51 26.97 -0.80
CA GLY A 241 -8.14 27.40 -2.16
C GLY A 241 -8.49 28.86 -2.49
N TYR A 242 -9.62 29.38 -2.02
CA TYR A 242 -9.98 30.80 -2.20
C TYR A 242 -9.06 31.73 -1.40
N VAL A 243 -8.78 31.39 -0.15
CA VAL A 243 -7.80 32.11 0.67
C VAL A 243 -6.41 32.08 0.03
N MET A 244 -6.02 30.95 -0.56
CA MET A 244 -4.75 30.83 -1.27
C MET A 244 -4.63 31.71 -2.50
N ASN A 245 -5.74 32.08 -3.17
CA ASN A 245 -5.70 33.04 -4.26
C ASN A 245 -5.35 34.47 -3.79
N PHE A 246 -5.53 34.78 -2.51
CA PHE A 246 -5.10 36.04 -1.89
C PHE A 246 -3.61 36.01 -1.49
N ALA A 247 -2.99 34.83 -1.41
CA ALA A 247 -1.60 34.68 -0.99
C ALA A 247 -0.57 35.52 -1.77
N PRO A 248 -0.67 35.76 -3.10
CA PRO A 248 0.25 36.66 -3.79
C PRO A 248 0.29 38.07 -3.17
N LEU A 249 -0.87 38.61 -2.79
CA LEU A 249 -0.95 39.95 -2.17
C LEU A 249 -0.34 39.95 -0.77
N ALA A 250 -0.58 38.89 0.01
CA ALA A 250 0.02 38.71 1.33
C ALA A 250 1.55 38.57 1.26
N VAL A 251 2.06 37.76 0.33
CA VAL A 251 3.50 37.57 0.08
C VAL A 251 4.14 38.89 -0.33
N PHE A 252 3.52 39.62 -1.24
CA PHE A 252 3.98 40.94 -1.64
C PHE A 252 4.08 41.90 -0.45
N GLY A 253 3.02 41.99 0.37
CA GLY A 253 3.00 42.85 1.56
C GLY A 253 4.04 42.45 2.60
N ALA A 254 4.12 41.16 2.94
CA ALA A 254 5.06 40.63 3.92
C ALA A 254 6.52 40.85 3.49
N MET A 255 6.83 40.59 2.22
CA MET A 255 8.18 40.73 1.69
C MET A 255 8.60 42.20 1.55
N THR A 256 7.66 43.07 1.15
CA THR A 256 7.89 44.51 1.15
C THR A 256 8.20 45.01 2.55
N ALA A 257 7.39 44.65 3.55
CA ALA A 257 7.58 45.10 4.92
C ALA A 257 8.88 44.57 5.55
N ILE A 258 9.23 43.30 5.34
CA ILE A 258 10.43 42.72 5.95
C ILE A 258 11.72 43.28 5.33
N VAL A 259 11.78 43.42 3.99
CA VAL A 259 12.95 44.01 3.31
C VAL A 259 13.05 45.51 3.60
N ALA A 260 11.93 46.22 3.75
CA ALA A 260 11.94 47.61 4.19
C ALA A 260 12.53 47.77 5.60
N LYS A 261 12.26 46.83 6.52
CA LYS A 261 12.75 46.87 7.91
C LYS A 261 14.19 46.37 8.07
N GLN A 262 14.55 45.28 7.37
CA GLN A 262 15.82 44.56 7.60
C GLN A 262 16.84 44.71 6.46
N GLY A 263 16.46 45.37 5.35
CA GLY A 263 17.30 45.48 4.16
C GLY A 263 17.47 44.15 3.40
N LEU A 264 18.35 44.12 2.41
CA LEU A 264 18.58 42.93 1.56
C LEU A 264 19.28 41.78 2.29
N ASN A 265 19.95 42.05 3.43
CA ASN A 265 20.63 41.03 4.21
C ASN A 265 19.69 39.91 4.68
N VAL A 266 18.39 40.20 4.84
CA VAL A 266 17.37 39.19 5.18
C VAL A 266 17.28 38.07 4.14
N LEU A 267 17.60 38.34 2.87
CA LEU A 267 17.60 37.35 1.80
C LEU A 267 18.69 36.29 2.01
N ASN A 268 19.82 36.67 2.61
CA ASN A 268 20.87 35.71 2.96
C ASN A 268 20.37 34.74 4.03
N THR A 269 19.71 35.25 5.07
CA THR A 269 19.10 34.41 6.11
C THR A 269 18.05 33.46 5.52
N TYR A 270 17.22 33.94 4.59
CA TYR A 270 16.28 33.08 3.88
C TYR A 270 16.96 32.04 2.99
N ALA A 271 18.04 32.39 2.30
CA ALA A 271 18.81 31.44 1.48
C ALA A 271 19.44 30.34 2.34
N ILE A 272 20.02 30.70 3.48
CA ILE A 272 20.56 29.76 4.48
C ILE A 272 19.44 28.84 4.99
N PHE A 273 18.32 29.42 5.44
CA PHE A 273 17.17 28.65 5.94
C PHE A 273 16.61 27.66 4.90
N ILE A 274 16.45 28.11 3.65
CA ILE A 274 16.01 27.24 2.55
C ILE A 274 17.03 26.12 2.30
N GLY A 275 18.33 26.46 2.26
CA GLY A 275 19.40 25.49 2.05
C GLY A 275 19.46 24.41 3.13
N GLU A 276 19.41 24.81 4.40
CA GLU A 276 19.39 23.91 5.55
C GLU A 276 18.13 23.03 5.56
N PHE A 277 16.98 23.59 5.20
CA PHE A 277 15.75 22.83 5.10
C PHE A 277 15.84 21.75 4.01
N TYR A 278 16.35 22.08 2.82
CA TYR A 278 16.54 21.11 1.74
C TYR A 278 17.61 20.07 2.06
N LEU A 279 18.66 20.46 2.76
CA LEU A 279 19.64 19.51 3.32
C LEU A 279 18.94 18.55 4.29
N GLY A 280 18.09 19.05 5.17
CA GLY A 280 17.27 18.24 6.07
C GLY A 280 16.37 17.25 5.33
N LEU A 281 15.71 17.69 4.24
CA LEU A 281 14.91 16.79 3.40
C LEU A 281 15.79 15.70 2.75
N GLY A 282 17.00 16.04 2.31
CA GLY A 282 17.96 15.08 1.79
C GLY A 282 18.37 14.02 2.83
N ILE A 283 18.64 14.44 4.07
CA ILE A 283 18.94 13.53 5.18
C ILE A 283 17.71 12.65 5.50
N LEU A 284 16.52 13.24 5.52
CA LEU A 284 15.27 12.50 5.72
C LEU A 284 15.07 11.43 4.64
N TRP A 285 15.31 11.76 3.37
CA TRP A 285 15.27 10.78 2.27
C TRP A 285 16.30 9.68 2.47
N ALA A 286 17.53 9.99 2.87
CA ALA A 286 18.54 8.99 3.16
C ALA A 286 18.10 8.03 4.28
N MET A 287 17.50 8.54 5.37
CA MET A 287 16.95 7.72 6.45
C MET A 287 15.77 6.86 6.00
N LEU A 288 14.82 7.45 5.24
CA LEU A 288 13.67 6.73 4.68
C LEU A 288 14.12 5.60 3.75
N ILE A 289 15.11 5.85 2.90
CA ILE A 289 15.71 4.87 1.99
C ILE A 289 16.47 3.80 2.77
N PHE A 290 17.20 4.18 3.82
CA PHE A 290 17.92 3.23 4.67
C PHE A 290 16.96 2.27 5.38
N ILE A 291 15.90 2.78 5.99
CA ILE A 291 14.87 1.94 6.62
C ILE A 291 14.13 1.11 5.56
N GLY A 292 13.82 1.72 4.41
CA GLY A 292 13.27 1.00 3.26
C GLY A 292 14.20 -0.11 2.74
N PHE A 293 15.51 0.07 2.79
CA PHE A 293 16.51 -0.94 2.43
C PHE A 293 16.51 -2.11 3.42
N LEU A 294 16.34 -1.85 4.73
CA LEU A 294 16.24 -2.93 5.71
C LEU A 294 15.06 -3.88 5.44
N ILE A 295 13.99 -3.37 4.82
CA ILE A 295 12.75 -4.12 4.55
C ILE A 295 12.71 -4.67 3.12
N LEU A 296 12.95 -3.81 2.12
CA LEU A 296 12.84 -4.10 0.68
C LEU A 296 14.18 -4.48 0.04
N LYS A 297 15.28 -4.44 0.79
CA LYS A 297 16.65 -4.65 0.30
C LYS A 297 16.96 -3.73 -0.89
N LYS A 298 17.74 -4.21 -1.87
CA LYS A 298 18.14 -3.45 -3.06
C LYS A 298 16.97 -2.93 -3.91
N ARG A 299 15.74 -3.45 -3.72
CA ARG A 299 14.56 -3.00 -4.48
C ARG A 299 14.11 -1.58 -4.09
N VAL A 300 14.52 -1.07 -2.93
CA VAL A 300 14.21 0.31 -2.51
C VAL A 300 14.76 1.34 -3.50
N PHE A 301 15.96 1.11 -4.06
CA PHE A 301 16.56 2.05 -5.03
C PHE A 301 15.77 2.08 -6.34
N LYS A 302 15.27 0.92 -6.78
CA LYS A 302 14.34 0.84 -7.91
C LYS A 302 13.03 1.57 -7.60
N LEU A 303 12.48 1.39 -6.39
CA LEU A 303 11.26 2.09 -5.97
C LEU A 303 11.42 3.60 -6.06
N VAL A 304 12.49 4.15 -5.46
CA VAL A 304 12.75 5.59 -5.49
C VAL A 304 13.00 6.09 -6.91
N SER A 305 13.71 5.31 -7.74
CA SER A 305 13.90 5.62 -9.16
C SER A 305 12.56 5.68 -9.91
N ASP A 306 11.67 4.71 -9.67
CA ASP A 306 10.35 4.64 -10.30
C ASP A 306 9.45 5.79 -9.80
N MET A 307 9.61 6.25 -8.55
CA MET A 307 8.85 7.38 -7.97
C MET A 307 9.35 8.78 -8.38
N LYS A 308 10.43 8.88 -9.18
CA LYS A 308 10.99 10.17 -9.61
C LYS A 308 9.95 11.05 -10.32
N GLU A 309 9.17 10.48 -11.23
CA GLU A 309 8.16 11.22 -12.00
C GLU A 309 7.00 11.75 -11.10
N PRO A 310 6.35 10.93 -10.24
CA PRO A 310 5.41 11.43 -9.24
C PRO A 310 6.00 12.46 -8.27
N ALA A 311 7.25 12.26 -7.81
CA ALA A 311 7.90 13.18 -6.89
C ALA A 311 8.16 14.55 -7.56
N ILE A 312 8.58 14.57 -8.83
CA ILE A 312 8.73 15.81 -9.61
C ILE A 312 7.38 16.48 -9.86
N LEU A 313 6.32 15.70 -10.10
CA LEU A 313 4.97 16.23 -10.23
C LEU A 313 4.49 16.88 -8.92
N ALA A 314 4.68 16.22 -7.78
CA ALA A 314 4.35 16.78 -6.47
C ALA A 314 5.22 18.01 -6.14
N PHE A 315 6.51 17.98 -6.51
CA PHE A 315 7.41 19.11 -6.37
C PHE A 315 6.90 20.33 -7.17
N SER A 316 6.63 20.14 -8.46
CA SER A 316 6.20 21.21 -9.36
C SER A 316 4.82 21.78 -9.04
N THR A 317 3.92 20.95 -8.50
CA THR A 317 2.55 21.36 -8.15
C THR A 317 2.38 21.80 -6.71
N ALA A 318 3.40 21.57 -5.86
CA ALA A 318 3.33 21.72 -4.40
C ALA A 318 2.12 20.98 -3.80
N SER A 319 1.72 19.86 -4.42
CA SER A 319 0.60 19.04 -3.96
C SER A 319 0.94 17.57 -4.09
N SER A 320 0.91 16.89 -2.95
CA SER A 320 1.17 15.46 -2.89
C SER A 320 -0.03 14.68 -3.47
N GLU A 321 -1.24 15.23 -3.37
CA GLU A 321 -2.48 14.70 -3.98
C GLU A 321 -2.47 14.76 -5.51
N ALA A 322 -1.83 15.77 -6.11
CA ALA A 322 -1.72 15.86 -7.57
C ALA A 322 -0.90 14.70 -8.16
N ALA A 323 0.04 14.14 -7.39
CA ALA A 323 0.83 12.98 -7.76
C ALA A 323 0.15 11.64 -7.42
N TYR A 324 -0.91 11.65 -6.60
CA TYR A 324 -1.57 10.45 -6.07
C TYR A 324 -1.91 9.39 -7.14
N PRO A 325 -2.58 9.74 -8.28
CA PRO A 325 -2.96 8.72 -9.28
C PRO A 325 -1.75 8.04 -9.92
N LYS A 326 -0.67 8.79 -10.13
CA LYS A 326 0.57 8.28 -10.73
C LYS A 326 1.37 7.45 -9.71
N THR A 327 1.42 7.88 -8.45
CA THR A 327 2.03 7.15 -7.34
C THR A 327 1.37 5.78 -7.15
N MET A 328 0.04 5.74 -7.14
CA MET A 328 -0.76 4.51 -7.04
C MET A 328 -0.41 3.51 -8.16
N MET A 329 -0.48 3.97 -9.42
CA MET A 329 -0.13 3.18 -10.60
C MET A 329 1.30 2.60 -10.55
N LEU A 330 2.29 3.41 -10.14
CA LEU A 330 3.67 2.97 -10.09
C LEU A 330 3.96 2.04 -8.92
N LEU A 331 3.25 2.19 -7.79
CA LEU A 331 3.32 1.25 -6.67
C LEU A 331 2.75 -0.12 -7.04
N GLU A 332 1.62 -0.16 -7.73
CA GLU A 332 1.07 -1.40 -8.30
C GLU A 332 2.07 -2.05 -9.27
N ARG A 333 2.65 -1.25 -10.18
CA ARG A 333 3.68 -1.72 -11.13
C ARG A 333 4.95 -2.22 -10.43
N PHE A 334 5.33 -1.60 -9.31
CA PHE A 334 6.44 -2.04 -8.47
C PHE A 334 6.19 -3.40 -7.81
N GLY A 335 4.91 -3.78 -7.68
CA GLY A 335 4.45 -5.08 -7.15
C GLY A 335 3.67 -4.98 -5.86
N CYS A 336 3.20 -3.78 -5.48
CA CYS A 336 2.33 -3.60 -4.32
C CYS A 336 0.93 -4.13 -4.62
N LYS A 337 0.35 -4.93 -3.72
CA LYS A 337 -1.03 -5.43 -3.86
C LYS A 337 -2.00 -4.24 -3.81
N ASP A 338 -2.94 -4.16 -4.74
CA ASP A 338 -3.90 -3.04 -4.82
C ASP A 338 -4.63 -2.78 -3.49
N LYS A 339 -5.13 -3.82 -2.80
CA LYS A 339 -5.72 -3.68 -1.46
C LYS A 339 -4.82 -2.98 -0.44
N ILE A 340 -3.50 -3.07 -0.58
CA ILE A 340 -2.52 -2.37 0.26
C ILE A 340 -2.32 -0.96 -0.27
N VAL A 341 -2.18 -0.75 -1.58
CA VAL A 341 -2.03 0.59 -2.16
C VAL A 341 -3.27 1.44 -1.89
N SER A 342 -4.45 0.95 -2.24
CA SER A 342 -5.75 1.60 -2.06
C SER A 342 -6.17 1.80 -0.59
N PHE A 343 -5.44 1.20 0.37
CA PHE A 343 -5.67 1.42 1.80
C PHE A 343 -4.56 2.27 2.44
N VAL A 344 -3.30 1.86 2.29
CA VAL A 344 -2.13 2.49 2.91
C VAL A 344 -1.86 3.84 2.30
N LEU A 345 -2.02 4.00 0.98
CA LEU A 345 -1.67 5.23 0.30
C LEU A 345 -2.64 6.37 0.68
N PRO A 346 -3.99 6.24 0.56
CA PRO A 346 -4.91 7.27 1.07
C PRO A 346 -4.68 7.61 2.54
N LEU A 347 -4.48 6.58 3.38
CA LEU A 347 -4.24 6.77 4.81
C LEU A 347 -2.92 7.53 5.05
N GLY A 348 -1.87 7.22 4.29
CA GLY A 348 -0.57 7.89 4.38
C GLY A 348 -0.61 9.36 3.95
N TYR A 349 -1.41 9.71 2.94
CA TYR A 349 -1.60 11.11 2.55
C TYR A 349 -2.33 11.95 3.60
N SER A 350 -2.98 11.34 4.59
CA SER A 350 -3.61 12.04 5.72
C SER A 350 -2.85 11.89 7.04
N PHE A 351 -2.10 10.80 7.23
CA PHE A 351 -1.47 10.46 8.51
C PHE A 351 0.06 10.39 8.46
N ASN A 352 0.67 10.47 7.28
CA ASN A 352 2.12 10.31 7.09
C ASN A 352 2.68 11.33 6.08
N LEU A 353 2.68 12.58 6.50
CA LEU A 353 3.23 13.72 5.74
C LEU A 353 4.66 14.02 6.21
N ASP A 354 5.59 13.07 6.04
CA ASP A 354 6.94 13.12 6.59
C ASP A 354 7.68 14.44 6.29
N GLY A 355 7.65 14.95 5.06
CA GLY A 355 8.28 16.23 4.72
C GLY A 355 7.63 17.41 5.43
N SER A 356 6.31 17.39 5.57
CA SER A 356 5.56 18.43 6.30
C SER A 356 5.86 18.41 7.79
N MET A 357 6.04 17.23 8.40
CA MET A 357 6.39 17.09 9.81
C MET A 357 7.73 17.76 10.16
N MET A 358 8.75 17.47 9.35
CA MET A 358 10.07 18.08 9.52
C MET A 358 9.95 19.60 9.42
N TYR A 359 9.25 20.09 8.39
CA TYR A 359 9.04 21.52 8.18
C TYR A 359 8.35 22.20 9.35
N MET A 360 7.25 21.65 9.89
CA MET A 360 6.53 22.30 10.98
C MET A 360 7.43 22.49 12.20
N THR A 361 8.25 21.49 12.53
CA THR A 361 9.23 21.60 13.63
C THR A 361 10.28 22.66 13.30
N PHE A 362 10.84 22.58 12.09
CA PHE A 362 11.90 23.47 11.63
C PHE A 362 11.43 24.95 11.62
N ALA A 363 10.23 25.19 11.11
CA ALA A 363 9.57 26.48 11.00
C ALA A 363 9.19 27.09 12.36
N SER A 364 8.53 26.31 13.24
CA SER A 364 8.10 26.79 14.55
C SER A 364 9.29 27.21 15.41
N LEU A 365 10.36 26.43 15.41
CA LEU A 365 11.57 26.75 16.16
C LEU A 365 12.38 27.88 15.52
N PHE A 366 12.39 27.98 14.18
CA PHE A 366 12.96 29.14 13.50
C PHE A 366 12.27 30.44 13.89
N ILE A 367 10.93 30.46 13.95
CA ILE A 367 10.19 31.65 14.38
C ILE A 367 10.52 31.98 15.85
N ALA A 368 10.57 30.98 16.73
CA ALA A 368 10.97 31.19 18.12
C ALA A 368 12.36 31.82 18.22
N GLN A 369 13.34 31.28 17.50
CA GLN A 369 14.71 31.82 17.42
C GLN A 369 14.74 33.23 16.82
N ALA A 370 13.93 33.50 15.79
CA ALA A 370 13.87 34.81 15.13
C ALA A 370 13.39 35.92 16.08
N TYR A 371 12.49 35.60 17.01
CA TYR A 371 12.06 36.52 18.07
C TYR A 371 12.89 36.44 19.35
N GLY A 372 13.95 35.63 19.38
CA GLY A 372 14.78 35.43 20.57
C GLY A 372 14.06 34.71 21.73
N ILE A 373 12.97 33.99 21.45
CA ILE A 373 12.23 33.20 22.44
C ILE A 373 12.98 31.90 22.70
N HIS A 374 13.49 31.75 23.91
CA HIS A 374 14.17 30.53 24.32
C HIS A 374 13.16 29.47 24.80
N LEU A 375 13.02 28.39 24.04
CA LEU A 375 12.22 27.23 24.42
C LEU A 375 13.10 26.18 25.09
N GLY A 376 12.80 25.82 26.34
CA GLY A 376 13.49 24.74 27.04
C GLY A 376 13.24 23.37 26.39
N PHE A 377 14.11 22.40 26.65
CA PHE A 377 14.01 21.06 26.05
C PHE A 377 12.63 20.42 26.24
N GLU A 378 12.06 20.52 27.44
CA GLU A 378 10.71 20.01 27.74
C GLU A 378 9.63 20.68 26.88
N GLN A 379 9.69 22.00 26.71
CA GLN A 379 8.75 22.75 25.86
C GLN A 379 8.88 22.35 24.39
N GLN A 380 10.11 22.11 23.91
CA GLN A 380 10.34 21.64 22.55
C GLN A 380 9.78 20.22 22.33
N ILE A 381 9.93 19.31 23.29
CA ILE A 381 9.32 17.97 23.25
C ILE A 381 7.78 18.07 23.28
N SER A 382 7.21 18.91 24.13
CA SER A 382 5.76 19.16 24.14
C SER A 382 5.28 19.73 22.81
N MET A 383 6.06 20.63 22.18
CA MET A 383 5.75 21.17 20.86
C MET A 383 5.76 20.07 19.79
N LEU A 384 6.74 19.18 19.81
CA LEU A 384 6.82 18.03 18.91
C LEU A 384 5.61 17.11 19.05
N LEU A 385 5.15 16.84 20.28
CA LEU A 385 3.96 16.02 20.52
C LEU A 385 2.69 16.70 20.02
N ILE A 386 2.55 18.01 20.23
CA ILE A 386 1.44 18.78 19.68
C ILE A 386 1.49 18.70 18.15
N LEU A 387 2.63 19.01 17.53
CA LEU A 387 2.82 18.92 16.07
C LEU A 387 2.53 17.53 15.52
N MET A 388 2.94 16.47 16.23
CA MET A 388 2.65 15.08 15.87
C MET A 388 1.15 14.82 15.77
N LEU A 389 0.39 15.36 16.71
CA LEU A 389 -1.03 15.13 16.86
C LEU A 389 -1.84 16.01 15.90
N THR A 390 -1.50 17.30 15.83
CA THR A 390 -2.18 18.29 14.99
C THR A 390 -1.89 18.12 13.51
N SER A 391 -0.86 17.37 13.14
CA SER A 391 -0.56 17.08 11.74
C SER A 391 -1.38 15.96 11.13
N LYS A 392 -2.00 15.11 11.95
CA LYS A 392 -2.85 14.02 11.46
C LYS A 392 -4.15 14.62 10.93
N GLY A 393 -4.59 14.19 9.76
CA GLY A 393 -5.76 14.76 9.08
C GLY A 393 -5.46 16.00 8.23
N ILE A 394 -4.21 16.48 8.20
CA ILE A 394 -3.82 17.48 7.19
C ILE A 394 -4.00 16.86 5.80
N ALA A 395 -4.78 17.51 4.93
CA ALA A 395 -4.88 17.14 3.53
C ALA A 395 -3.57 17.47 2.79
N GLY A 396 -3.22 16.69 1.75
CA GLY A 396 -2.00 16.87 0.94
C GLY A 396 -2.07 18.06 -0.02
N VAL A 397 -2.72 19.13 0.42
CA VAL A 397 -2.98 20.36 -0.33
C VAL A 397 -1.90 21.40 -0.03
N PRO A 398 -1.61 22.30 -0.98
CA PRO A 398 -0.55 23.29 -0.82
C PRO A 398 -0.70 24.08 0.48
N ARG A 399 0.41 24.22 1.21
CA ARG A 399 0.57 25.12 2.36
C ARG A 399 -0.33 24.84 3.58
N ALA A 400 -0.92 23.65 3.65
CA ALA A 400 -1.71 23.22 4.81
C ALA A 400 -0.90 23.15 6.12
N SER A 401 0.43 23.08 6.04
CA SER A 401 1.29 23.09 7.24
C SER A 401 1.44 24.46 7.89
N LEU A 402 1.26 25.57 7.16
CA LEU A 402 1.26 26.93 7.77
C LEU A 402 0.09 27.12 8.74
N VAL A 403 -1.06 26.51 8.42
CA VAL A 403 -2.28 26.47 9.25
C VAL A 403 -1.97 25.83 10.61
N VAL A 404 -1.22 24.72 10.60
CA VAL A 404 -0.87 23.98 11.82
C VAL A 404 0.25 24.66 12.61
N ILE A 405 1.23 25.24 11.93
CA ILE A 405 2.26 26.07 12.56
C ILE A 405 1.60 27.23 13.30
N ALA A 406 0.64 27.93 12.68
CA ALA A 406 -0.02 29.11 13.24
C ALA A 406 -0.64 28.83 14.62
N GLY A 407 -1.40 27.75 14.77
CA GLY A 407 -1.97 27.43 16.08
C GLY A 407 -0.96 26.81 17.04
N THR A 408 0.07 26.11 16.54
CA THR A 408 1.13 25.59 17.42
C THR A 408 1.92 26.73 18.05
N ILE A 409 2.37 27.72 17.28
CA ILE A 409 3.16 28.84 17.80
C ILE A 409 2.35 29.68 18.81
N ALA A 410 1.03 29.83 18.59
CA ALA A 410 0.13 30.49 19.53
C ALA A 410 0.10 29.80 20.90
N SER A 411 0.06 28.46 20.96
CA SER A 411 0.08 27.68 22.20
C SER A 411 1.37 27.84 23.03
N PHE A 412 2.46 28.30 22.42
CA PHE A 412 3.75 28.52 23.09
C PHE A 412 4.08 30.00 23.31
N ASN A 413 3.09 30.90 23.20
CA ASN A 413 3.28 32.34 23.30
C ASN A 413 4.32 32.87 22.31
N ILE A 414 4.40 32.28 21.12
CA ILE A 414 5.23 32.79 20.03
C ILE A 414 4.35 33.70 19.17
N PRO A 415 4.78 34.94 18.85
CA PRO A 415 3.99 35.87 18.07
C PRO A 415 3.60 35.30 16.69
N GLU A 416 2.31 35.28 16.41
CA GLU A 416 1.78 34.76 15.14
C GLU A 416 2.18 35.60 13.93
N ALA A 417 2.55 36.88 14.15
CA ALA A 417 3.17 37.74 13.15
C ALA A 417 4.43 37.10 12.52
N GLY A 418 5.10 36.18 13.23
CA GLY A 418 6.22 35.41 12.72
C GLY A 418 5.90 34.52 11.53
N LEU A 419 4.63 34.15 11.37
CA LEU A 419 4.19 33.37 10.21
C LEU A 419 4.36 34.15 8.90
N ALA A 420 4.30 35.49 8.95
CA ALA A 420 4.54 36.36 7.79
C ALA A 420 5.94 36.18 7.19
N LEU A 421 6.93 35.80 8.01
CA LEU A 421 8.31 35.54 7.59
C LEU A 421 8.40 34.30 6.70
N LEU A 422 7.56 33.30 6.97
CA LEU A 422 7.54 32.06 6.22
C LEU A 422 6.71 32.18 4.95
N ILE A 423 5.62 32.97 4.96
CA ILE A 423 4.68 33.09 3.83
C ILE A 423 5.41 33.42 2.51
N GLY A 424 6.44 34.28 2.55
CA GLY A 424 7.20 34.67 1.36
C GLY A 424 8.03 33.54 0.73
N ILE A 425 8.56 32.63 1.55
CA ILE A 425 9.47 31.56 1.12
C ILE A 425 8.82 30.17 1.11
N ASP A 426 7.68 30.01 1.79
CA ASP A 426 6.91 28.78 1.90
C ASP A 426 6.63 28.11 0.55
N PRO A 427 6.33 28.83 -0.56
CA PRO A 427 6.16 28.20 -1.87
C PRO A 427 7.35 27.33 -2.28
N LEU A 428 8.60 27.76 -2.02
CA LEU A 428 9.80 26.98 -2.33
C LEU A 428 9.86 25.74 -1.44
N LEU A 429 9.64 25.92 -0.14
CA LEU A 429 9.67 24.84 0.84
C LEU A 429 8.56 23.79 0.59
N ASP A 430 7.42 24.19 0.03
CA ASP A 430 6.24 23.33 -0.20
C ASP A 430 6.46 22.30 -1.29
N MET A 431 7.27 22.69 -2.28
CA MET A 431 7.69 21.80 -3.37
C MET A 431 8.48 20.61 -2.80
N GLY A 432 9.46 20.88 -1.93
CA GLY A 432 10.28 19.85 -1.29
C GLY A 432 9.48 18.95 -0.34
N ARG A 433 8.58 19.54 0.47
CA ARG A 433 7.67 18.80 1.37
C ARG A 433 6.81 17.82 0.60
N SER A 434 6.14 18.30 -0.45
CA SER A 434 5.20 17.50 -1.22
C SER A 434 5.88 16.31 -1.92
N ALA A 435 7.06 16.53 -2.49
CA ALA A 435 7.85 15.46 -3.09
C ALA A 435 8.26 14.37 -2.08
N THR A 436 8.65 14.80 -0.87
CA THR A 436 9.07 13.90 0.21
C THR A 436 7.92 13.02 0.69
N ASN A 437 6.71 13.59 0.82
CA ASN A 437 5.52 12.84 1.21
C ASN A 437 5.17 11.72 0.22
N VAL A 438 5.37 11.97 -1.09
CA VAL A 438 5.18 10.94 -2.13
C VAL A 438 6.17 9.79 -1.95
N VAL A 439 7.45 10.08 -1.71
CA VAL A 439 8.49 9.04 -1.52
C VAL A 439 8.28 8.25 -0.23
N GLY A 440 8.00 8.92 0.89
CA GLY A 440 7.75 8.27 2.19
C GLY A 440 6.56 7.32 2.15
N ASN A 441 5.43 7.76 1.57
CA ASN A 441 4.23 6.92 1.44
C ASN A 441 4.39 5.77 0.44
N SER A 442 5.25 5.94 -0.57
CA SER A 442 5.59 4.89 -1.52
C SER A 442 6.40 3.76 -0.87
N ILE A 443 7.39 4.11 -0.04
CA ILE A 443 8.20 3.15 0.72
C ILE A 443 7.33 2.38 1.71
N ALA A 444 6.43 3.06 2.42
CA ALA A 444 5.49 2.44 3.35
C ALA A 444 4.60 1.39 2.66
N THR A 445 4.00 1.75 1.52
CA THR A 445 3.08 0.89 0.77
C THR A 445 3.77 -0.36 0.21
N ALA A 446 5.01 -0.22 -0.26
CA ALA A 446 5.80 -1.32 -0.79
C ALA A 446 6.24 -2.34 0.26
N GLY A 447 6.52 -1.91 1.49
CA GLY A 447 6.92 -2.79 2.60
C GLY A 447 5.89 -3.87 2.97
N PHE A 448 4.61 -3.66 2.65
CA PHE A 448 3.52 -4.53 3.10
C PHE A 448 3.13 -5.66 2.12
N ALA A 449 3.72 -5.73 0.91
CA ALA A 449 3.12 -6.45 -0.23
C ALA A 449 3.47 -7.94 -0.47
N GLY A 450 4.29 -8.61 0.34
CA GLY A 450 4.72 -9.99 0.04
C GLY A 450 3.68 -11.08 0.33
N ASN A 451 3.21 -11.81 -0.69
CA ASN A 451 3.29 -13.30 -0.73
C ASN A 451 2.34 -14.01 -1.73
N GLU A 452 2.95 -15.02 -2.34
CA GLU A 452 2.51 -16.30 -2.93
C GLU A 452 1.86 -16.48 -4.31
N LEU A 453 1.45 -15.46 -5.09
CA LEU A 453 1.40 -15.37 -6.59
C LEU A 453 0.84 -13.97 -6.92
N ARG A 454 1.22 -13.36 -8.05
CA ARG A 454 0.76 -11.98 -8.37
C ARG A 454 -0.01 -11.88 -9.69
N LEU A 455 -1.18 -11.26 -9.59
CA LEU A 455 -1.90 -10.68 -10.73
C LEU A 455 -1.12 -9.45 -11.22
N LEU A 456 -0.87 -9.36 -12.52
CA LEU A 456 -0.09 -8.25 -13.12
C LEU A 456 -0.97 -7.06 -13.54
N ASN A 457 -2.25 -7.27 -13.83
CA ASN A 457 -3.22 -6.23 -14.20
C ASN A 457 -4.55 -6.43 -13.46
N THR A 458 -4.93 -5.43 -12.67
CA THR A 458 -6.16 -5.41 -11.84
C THR A 458 -7.40 -4.95 -12.59
N GLY A 459 -7.30 -4.47 -13.85
CA GLY A 459 -8.44 -4.25 -14.74
C GLY A 459 -9.15 -5.55 -15.17
N ASN A 460 -8.50 -6.69 -14.93
CA ASN A 460 -9.04 -8.02 -15.05
C ASN A 460 -9.84 -8.38 -13.78
N ILE A 461 -11.01 -7.75 -13.61
CA ILE A 461 -11.84 -7.85 -12.39
C ILE A 461 -12.14 -9.31 -11.99
N PRO A 462 -12.51 -10.22 -12.90
CA PRO A 462 -12.74 -11.63 -12.57
C PRO A 462 -11.49 -12.32 -11.98
N GLU A 463 -10.31 -12.03 -12.52
CA GLU A 463 -9.02 -12.54 -12.06
C GLU A 463 -8.62 -11.94 -10.70
N LEU A 464 -8.93 -10.66 -10.47
CA LEU A 464 -8.72 -9.97 -9.20
C LEU A 464 -9.55 -10.59 -8.08
N GLN A 465 -10.82 -10.90 -8.34
CA GLN A 465 -11.69 -11.58 -7.39
C GLN A 465 -11.09 -12.95 -7.00
N LEU A 466 -10.69 -13.77 -7.98
CA LEU A 466 -10.07 -15.08 -7.74
C LEU A 466 -8.72 -14.99 -7.00
N SER A 467 -7.90 -13.99 -7.32
CA SER A 467 -6.62 -13.75 -6.64
C SER A 467 -6.80 -13.25 -5.20
N THR A 468 -7.86 -12.51 -4.93
CA THR A 468 -8.19 -11.98 -3.59
C THR A 468 -8.75 -13.07 -2.70
N GLY A 469 -9.59 -13.95 -3.26
CA GLY A 469 -10.21 -15.06 -2.55
C GLY A 469 -11.29 -14.62 -1.55
N GLY A 470 -11.70 -15.55 -0.69
CA GLY A 470 -12.74 -15.28 0.32
C GLY A 470 -14.06 -14.80 -0.29
N THR A 471 -14.68 -13.80 0.35
CA THR A 471 -15.96 -13.19 -0.07
C THR A 471 -15.86 -12.33 -1.34
N ALA A 472 -14.64 -12.03 -1.81
CA ALA A 472 -14.45 -11.25 -3.03
C ALA A 472 -14.78 -12.03 -4.31
N VAL A 473 -14.77 -13.37 -4.24
CA VAL A 473 -15.28 -14.23 -5.32
C VAL A 473 -16.78 -14.44 -5.09
N ASP A 474 -17.61 -14.02 -6.02
CA ASP A 474 -19.05 -14.23 -5.97
C ASP A 474 -19.56 -14.94 -7.24
N GLY A 475 -20.87 -15.19 -7.31
CA GLY A 475 -21.48 -15.88 -8.43
C GLY A 475 -21.49 -15.06 -9.74
N THR A 476 -21.11 -13.78 -9.74
CA THR A 476 -21.05 -12.93 -10.95
C THR A 476 -19.71 -13.04 -11.67
N ASN A 477 -18.74 -13.74 -11.08
CA ASN A 477 -17.42 -13.90 -11.65
C ASN A 477 -17.49 -14.64 -13.00
N THR A 478 -17.02 -14.00 -14.08
CA THR A 478 -17.14 -14.54 -15.43
C THR A 478 -16.21 -15.72 -15.69
N ILE A 479 -15.04 -15.80 -15.04
CA ILE A 479 -14.14 -16.95 -15.16
C ILE A 479 -14.77 -18.19 -14.54
N LEU A 480 -15.35 -18.01 -13.35
CA LEU A 480 -16.10 -19.05 -12.66
C LEU A 480 -17.25 -19.57 -13.54
N PHE A 481 -18.06 -18.65 -14.09
CA PHE A 481 -19.16 -19.01 -14.97
C PHE A 481 -18.67 -19.72 -16.23
N ASN A 482 -17.61 -19.22 -16.89
CA ASN A 482 -17.04 -19.85 -18.08
C ASN A 482 -16.50 -21.26 -17.76
N MET A 483 -15.79 -21.43 -16.65
CA MET A 483 -15.30 -22.74 -16.21
C MET A 483 -16.46 -23.73 -15.96
N TRP A 484 -17.52 -23.28 -15.30
CA TRP A 484 -18.73 -24.08 -15.07
C TRP A 484 -19.43 -24.43 -16.40
N ALA A 485 -19.78 -23.42 -17.19
CA ALA A 485 -20.53 -23.58 -18.43
C ALA A 485 -19.77 -24.39 -19.48
N SER A 486 -18.46 -24.15 -19.67
CA SER A 486 -17.63 -24.94 -20.59
C SER A 486 -17.51 -26.39 -20.15
N SER A 487 -17.38 -26.67 -18.85
CA SER A 487 -17.32 -28.05 -18.34
C SER A 487 -18.61 -28.80 -18.65
N TYR A 488 -19.77 -28.20 -18.37
CA TYR A 488 -21.07 -28.83 -18.65
C TYR A 488 -21.39 -28.93 -20.13
N LYS A 489 -20.97 -27.96 -20.95
CA LYS A 489 -21.04 -28.06 -22.41
C LYS A 489 -20.23 -29.24 -22.94
N VAL A 490 -19.01 -29.43 -22.45
CA VAL A 490 -18.18 -30.58 -22.83
C VAL A 490 -18.83 -31.90 -22.41
N ILE A 491 -19.42 -31.97 -21.21
CA ILE A 491 -20.14 -33.17 -20.75
C ILE A 491 -21.33 -33.48 -21.65
N ASP A 492 -22.14 -32.47 -22.00
CA ASP A 492 -23.31 -32.62 -22.87
C ASP A 492 -22.92 -33.08 -24.28
N GLU A 493 -21.98 -32.40 -24.92
CA GLU A 493 -21.48 -32.78 -26.25
C GLU A 493 -20.84 -34.16 -26.24
N SER A 494 -20.14 -34.51 -25.15
CA SER A 494 -19.59 -35.86 -25.00
C SER A 494 -20.67 -36.92 -24.93
N ASN A 495 -21.77 -36.66 -24.23
CA ASN A 495 -22.90 -37.60 -24.15
C ASN A 495 -23.55 -37.80 -25.52
N LYS A 496 -23.75 -36.73 -26.29
CA LYS A 496 -24.30 -36.80 -27.65
C LYS A 496 -23.40 -37.59 -28.58
N VAL A 497 -22.09 -37.34 -28.54
CA VAL A 497 -21.13 -38.07 -29.39
C VAL A 497 -21.06 -39.54 -28.98
N ILE A 498 -21.08 -39.86 -27.68
CA ILE A 498 -21.11 -41.25 -27.22
C ILE A 498 -22.39 -41.95 -27.72
N ALA A 499 -23.56 -41.34 -27.55
CA ALA A 499 -24.82 -41.91 -28.02
C ALA A 499 -24.85 -42.11 -29.55
N GLY A 500 -24.30 -41.16 -30.31
CA GLY A 500 -24.16 -41.28 -31.76
C GLY A 500 -23.13 -42.33 -32.19
N ALA A 501 -22.01 -42.45 -31.46
CA ALA A 501 -20.96 -43.43 -31.72
C ALA A 501 -21.48 -44.86 -31.54
N GLU A 502 -22.36 -45.09 -30.57
CA GLU A 502 -23.00 -46.40 -30.36
C GLU A 502 -23.87 -46.86 -31.54
N ALA A 503 -24.34 -45.92 -32.38
CA ALA A 503 -25.11 -46.22 -33.58
C ALA A 503 -24.24 -46.46 -34.83
N LEU A 504 -22.91 -46.33 -34.76
CA LEU A 504 -22.02 -46.53 -35.90
C LEU A 504 -21.88 -48.02 -36.24
N GLY A 505 -21.80 -48.33 -37.54
CA GLY A 505 -21.57 -49.70 -38.01
C GLY A 505 -20.17 -50.24 -37.67
N ASP A 506 -19.14 -49.38 -37.72
CA ASP A 506 -17.77 -49.74 -37.33
C ASP A 506 -17.58 -49.59 -35.82
N GLN A 507 -17.64 -50.71 -35.11
CA GLN A 507 -17.52 -50.77 -33.66
C GLN A 507 -16.11 -50.47 -33.13
N ALA A 508 -15.07 -50.71 -33.94
CA ALA A 508 -13.67 -50.42 -33.58
C ALA A 508 -13.37 -48.91 -33.73
N TYR A 509 -13.97 -48.26 -34.73
CA TYR A 509 -13.96 -46.80 -34.81
C TYR A 509 -14.79 -46.17 -33.69
N ALA A 510 -15.98 -46.73 -33.42
CA ALA A 510 -16.87 -46.26 -32.35
C ALA A 510 -16.20 -46.33 -30.97
N SER A 511 -15.50 -47.41 -30.63
CA SER A 511 -14.79 -47.54 -29.35
C SER A 511 -13.66 -46.52 -29.21
N GLY A 512 -12.94 -46.23 -30.29
CA GLY A 512 -11.96 -45.15 -30.35
C GLY A 512 -12.58 -43.78 -30.03
N LEU A 513 -13.68 -43.46 -30.70
CA LEU A 513 -14.41 -42.21 -30.52
C LEU A 513 -14.98 -42.07 -29.10
N ILE A 514 -15.60 -43.13 -28.58
CA ILE A 514 -16.10 -43.18 -27.20
C ILE A 514 -14.96 -42.96 -26.21
N GLY A 515 -13.83 -43.67 -26.38
CA GLY A 515 -12.65 -43.53 -25.54
C GLY A 515 -12.09 -42.11 -25.54
N TYR A 516 -11.89 -41.54 -26.72
CA TYR A 516 -11.36 -40.20 -26.90
C TYR A 516 -12.24 -39.13 -26.24
N VAL A 517 -13.54 -39.16 -26.50
CA VAL A 517 -14.50 -38.18 -25.98
C VAL A 517 -14.70 -38.35 -24.46
N THR A 518 -14.63 -39.59 -23.95
CA THR A 518 -14.71 -39.87 -22.51
C THR A 518 -13.59 -39.21 -21.72
N ILE A 519 -12.40 -39.04 -22.30
CA ILE A 519 -11.30 -38.31 -21.63
C ILE A 519 -11.72 -36.87 -21.31
N PHE A 520 -12.31 -36.15 -22.27
CA PHE A 520 -12.80 -34.79 -22.05
C PHE A 520 -13.97 -34.74 -21.07
N LYS A 521 -14.91 -35.68 -21.17
CA LYS A 521 -16.01 -35.83 -20.22
C LYS A 521 -15.49 -36.03 -18.78
N ALA A 522 -14.53 -36.93 -18.60
CA ALA A 522 -13.94 -37.23 -17.29
C ALA A 522 -13.16 -36.03 -16.75
N LEU A 523 -12.39 -35.32 -17.59
CA LEU A 523 -11.70 -34.09 -17.22
C LEU A 523 -12.66 -32.99 -16.75
N SER A 524 -13.79 -32.81 -17.46
CA SER A 524 -14.82 -31.84 -17.08
C SER A 524 -15.50 -32.20 -15.76
N LEU A 525 -15.92 -33.47 -15.59
CA LEU A 525 -16.48 -33.97 -14.33
C LEU A 525 -15.50 -33.82 -13.16
N GLY A 526 -14.23 -34.12 -13.39
CA GLY A 526 -13.16 -33.94 -12.41
C GLY A 526 -12.91 -32.48 -12.07
N THR A 527 -12.97 -31.58 -13.05
CA THR A 527 -12.78 -30.13 -12.86
C THR A 527 -13.90 -29.56 -11.99
N VAL A 528 -15.17 -29.83 -12.32
CA VAL A 528 -16.29 -29.34 -11.48
C VAL A 528 -16.24 -29.92 -10.07
N SER A 529 -15.89 -31.21 -9.94
CA SER A 529 -15.74 -31.86 -8.63
C SER A 529 -14.56 -31.32 -7.82
N THR A 530 -13.55 -30.76 -8.49
CA THR A 530 -12.40 -30.11 -7.85
C THR A 530 -12.78 -28.75 -7.28
N PHE A 531 -13.57 -27.94 -7.99
CA PHE A 531 -13.78 -26.54 -7.60
C PHE A 531 -15.05 -26.30 -6.77
N TRP A 532 -16.08 -27.15 -6.87
CA TRP A 532 -17.35 -26.98 -6.15
C TRP A 532 -17.60 -28.10 -5.13
N GLN A 533 -18.36 -27.76 -4.09
CA GLN A 533 -18.66 -28.67 -2.98
C GLN A 533 -19.64 -29.78 -3.39
N GLN A 534 -20.63 -29.42 -4.20
CA GLN A 534 -21.60 -30.32 -4.80
C GLN A 534 -21.71 -30.00 -6.29
N VAL A 535 -22.01 -31.00 -7.11
CA VAL A 535 -22.01 -30.87 -8.57
C VAL A 535 -23.14 -31.70 -9.19
N PRO A 536 -23.78 -31.24 -10.27
CA PRO A 536 -24.56 -32.12 -11.12
C PRO A 536 -23.65 -33.09 -11.88
N VAL A 537 -24.06 -34.36 -11.94
CA VAL A 537 -23.38 -35.39 -12.76
C VAL A 537 -24.10 -35.65 -14.09
N THR A 538 -25.27 -35.04 -14.27
CA THR A 538 -26.04 -35.07 -15.51
C THR A 538 -26.31 -33.64 -16.00
N VAL A 539 -26.71 -33.53 -17.26
CA VAL A 539 -27.07 -32.26 -17.92
C VAL A 539 -28.57 -32.25 -18.20
N GLY A 540 -29.22 -31.09 -18.05
CA GLY A 540 -30.66 -30.94 -18.23
C GLY A 540 -31.25 -29.83 -17.37
N LYS A 541 -32.58 -29.71 -17.38
CA LYS A 541 -33.31 -28.73 -16.57
C LYS A 541 -33.51 -29.25 -15.15
N ASN A 542 -33.22 -28.44 -14.14
CA ASN A 542 -33.39 -28.76 -12.71
C ASN A 542 -32.71 -30.08 -12.29
N VAL A 543 -31.47 -30.30 -12.73
CA VAL A 543 -30.70 -31.49 -12.36
C VAL A 543 -30.33 -31.48 -10.88
N PRO A 544 -30.35 -32.64 -10.19
CA PRO A 544 -29.95 -32.74 -8.79
C PRO A 544 -28.43 -32.58 -8.63
N PHE A 545 -28.02 -32.06 -7.48
CA PHE A 545 -26.62 -31.95 -7.08
C PHE A 545 -26.23 -33.16 -6.22
N VAL A 546 -25.06 -33.72 -6.49
CA VAL A 546 -24.45 -34.77 -5.66
C VAL A 546 -23.17 -34.25 -5.01
N SER A 547 -22.64 -34.98 -4.04
CA SER A 547 -21.36 -34.62 -3.46
C SER A 547 -20.26 -34.60 -4.53
N ARG A 548 -19.27 -33.74 -4.39
CA ARG A 548 -18.06 -33.77 -5.24
C ARG A 548 -17.39 -35.14 -5.32
N ASN A 549 -17.49 -35.94 -4.25
CA ASN A 549 -16.94 -37.29 -4.22
C ASN A 549 -17.66 -38.20 -5.23
N ASP A 550 -18.99 -38.06 -5.30
CA ASP A 550 -19.80 -38.80 -6.27
C ASP A 550 -19.63 -38.25 -7.68
N GLY A 551 -19.27 -36.96 -7.83
CA GLY A 551 -18.81 -36.39 -9.10
C GLY A 551 -17.53 -37.07 -9.63
N TYR A 552 -16.54 -37.33 -8.77
CA TYR A 552 -15.37 -38.11 -9.15
C TYR A 552 -15.72 -39.56 -9.50
N LYS A 553 -16.62 -40.20 -8.73
CA LYS A 553 -17.10 -41.56 -9.06
C LYS A 553 -17.82 -41.59 -10.39
N ALA A 554 -18.60 -40.56 -10.74
CA ALA A 554 -19.23 -40.47 -12.05
C ALA A 554 -18.21 -40.38 -13.20
N ALA A 555 -17.08 -39.68 -12.98
CA ALA A 555 -15.97 -39.68 -13.93
C ALA A 555 -15.35 -41.09 -14.08
N ILE A 556 -15.15 -41.81 -12.97
CA ILE A 556 -14.67 -43.20 -12.97
C ILE A 556 -15.64 -44.10 -13.74
N THR A 557 -16.95 -44.01 -13.47
CA THR A 557 -17.98 -44.80 -14.18
C THR A 557 -17.98 -44.54 -15.68
N ALA A 558 -17.80 -43.28 -16.10
CA ALA A 558 -17.69 -42.94 -17.52
C ALA A 558 -16.44 -43.57 -18.16
N ILE A 559 -15.31 -43.56 -17.45
CA ILE A 559 -14.06 -44.20 -17.90
C ILE A 559 -14.23 -45.72 -17.98
N ASP A 560 -14.87 -46.35 -16.99
CA ASP A 560 -15.12 -47.79 -16.98
C ASP A 560 -15.99 -48.22 -18.16
N PHE A 561 -17.00 -47.43 -18.48
CA PHE A 561 -17.81 -47.64 -19.68
C PHE A 561 -16.95 -47.62 -20.95
N ALA A 562 -16.08 -46.63 -21.11
CA ALA A 562 -15.21 -46.52 -22.28
C ALA A 562 -14.19 -47.65 -22.37
N LEU A 563 -13.52 -47.99 -21.26
CA LEU A 563 -12.58 -49.12 -21.19
C LEU A 563 -13.27 -50.45 -21.51
N GLY A 564 -14.51 -50.63 -21.06
CA GLY A 564 -15.34 -51.78 -21.42
C GLY A 564 -15.61 -51.87 -22.92
N LYS A 565 -15.96 -50.74 -23.57
CA LYS A 565 -16.17 -50.69 -25.03
C LYS A 565 -14.88 -50.96 -25.81
N ILE A 566 -13.75 -50.42 -25.37
CA ILE A 566 -12.42 -50.65 -25.99
C ILE A 566 -11.97 -52.11 -25.81
N SER A 567 -12.24 -52.71 -24.66
CA SER A 567 -11.91 -54.12 -24.39
C SER A 567 -12.74 -55.07 -25.26
N ALA A 568 -14.02 -54.73 -25.50
CA ALA A 568 -14.89 -55.49 -26.39
C ALA A 568 -14.53 -55.32 -27.88
N ASN A 569 -14.14 -54.11 -28.28
CA ASN A 569 -13.77 -53.78 -29.66
C ASN A 569 -12.51 -52.91 -29.66
N PRO A 570 -11.31 -53.47 -29.88
CA PRO A 570 -10.06 -52.71 -29.89
C PRO A 570 -10.11 -51.53 -30.87
N ILE A 571 -9.49 -50.41 -30.51
CA ILE A 571 -9.54 -49.17 -31.28
C ILE A 571 -8.94 -49.39 -32.67
N SER A 572 -9.64 -48.95 -33.71
CA SER A 572 -9.14 -49.07 -35.10
C SER A 572 -7.86 -48.26 -35.33
N THR A 573 -6.97 -48.79 -36.18
CA THR A 573 -5.75 -48.08 -36.60
C THR A 573 -6.09 -46.77 -37.33
N GLN A 574 -7.19 -46.77 -38.08
CA GLN A 574 -7.73 -45.57 -38.72
C GLN A 574 -8.03 -44.48 -37.68
N PHE A 575 -8.73 -44.81 -36.59
CA PHE A 575 -9.05 -43.82 -35.56
C PHE A 575 -7.78 -43.31 -34.86
N LEU A 576 -6.87 -44.19 -34.48
CA LEU A 576 -5.59 -43.80 -33.85
C LEU A 576 -4.77 -42.84 -34.72
N GLY A 577 -4.83 -43.00 -36.05
CA GLY A 577 -4.19 -42.08 -36.99
C GLY A 577 -4.73 -40.64 -36.95
N THR A 578 -5.95 -40.43 -36.45
CA THR A 578 -6.57 -39.10 -36.34
C THR A 578 -6.22 -38.36 -35.04
N VAL A 579 -5.68 -39.07 -34.04
CA VAL A 579 -5.35 -38.53 -32.70
C VAL A 579 -3.90 -38.84 -32.29
N PRO A 580 -2.89 -38.41 -33.07
CA PRO A 580 -1.52 -38.94 -33.00
C PRO A 580 -0.76 -38.66 -31.69
N ASN A 581 -1.18 -37.68 -30.89
CA ASN A 581 -0.46 -37.21 -29.69
C ASN A 581 -1.12 -37.63 -28.36
N LEU A 582 -2.04 -38.59 -28.41
CA LEU A 582 -2.83 -39.00 -27.25
C LEU A 582 -3.01 -40.51 -27.22
N ASN A 583 -2.44 -41.16 -26.20
CA ASN A 583 -2.69 -42.58 -25.94
C ASN A 583 -3.97 -42.74 -25.13
N ILE A 584 -5.08 -43.12 -25.80
CA ILE A 584 -6.42 -43.12 -25.22
C ILE A 584 -6.49 -44.03 -23.99
N VAL A 585 -6.10 -45.30 -24.12
CA VAL A 585 -6.18 -46.29 -23.04
C VAL A 585 -5.32 -45.87 -21.85
N ASN A 586 -4.08 -45.46 -22.12
CA ASN A 586 -3.16 -45.01 -21.07
C ASN A 586 -3.70 -43.78 -20.31
N THR A 587 -4.32 -42.84 -21.03
CA THR A 587 -4.91 -41.64 -20.45
C THR A 587 -6.14 -41.95 -19.61
N LEU A 588 -6.98 -42.89 -20.05
CA LEU A 588 -8.15 -43.34 -19.29
C LEU A 588 -7.73 -43.95 -17.95
N HIS A 589 -6.74 -44.84 -17.94
CA HIS A 589 -6.18 -45.40 -16.70
C HIS A 589 -5.59 -44.31 -15.79
N ALA A 590 -4.84 -43.35 -16.34
CA ALA A 590 -4.26 -42.25 -15.56
C ALA A 590 -5.32 -41.35 -14.90
N LEU A 591 -6.37 -41.00 -15.64
CA LEU A 591 -7.48 -40.22 -15.10
C LEU A 591 -8.28 -41.01 -14.06
N LYS A 592 -8.50 -42.30 -14.30
CA LYS A 592 -9.18 -43.18 -13.33
C LYS A 592 -8.38 -43.29 -12.03
N ALA A 593 -7.06 -43.43 -12.11
CA ALA A 593 -6.17 -43.42 -10.95
C ALA A 593 -6.28 -42.11 -10.16
N ARG A 594 -6.27 -40.96 -10.84
CA ARG A 594 -6.42 -39.63 -10.23
C ARG A 594 -7.75 -39.50 -9.48
N TYR A 595 -8.88 -39.83 -10.12
CA TYR A 595 -10.19 -39.67 -9.51
C TYR A 595 -10.47 -40.73 -8.44
N ALA A 596 -9.89 -41.93 -8.56
CA ALA A 596 -9.91 -42.92 -7.49
C ALA A 596 -9.17 -42.40 -6.26
N LEU A 597 -8.00 -41.75 -6.44
CA LEU A 597 -7.27 -41.13 -5.33
C LEU A 597 -8.10 -40.00 -4.69
N PHE A 598 -8.68 -39.11 -5.51
CA PHE A 598 -9.46 -37.98 -5.01
C PHE A 598 -10.75 -38.41 -4.30
N SER A 599 -11.30 -39.57 -4.66
CA SER A 599 -12.47 -40.17 -4.01
C SER A 599 -12.15 -41.10 -2.83
N GLY A 600 -10.87 -41.21 -2.45
CA GLY A 600 -10.42 -42.05 -1.33
C GLY A 600 -10.39 -43.55 -1.63
N GLN A 601 -10.52 -43.96 -2.89
CA GLN A 601 -10.47 -45.34 -3.34
C GLN A 601 -9.02 -45.79 -3.59
N TYR A 602 -8.19 -45.79 -2.54
CA TYR A 602 -6.74 -46.03 -2.66
C TYR A 602 -6.35 -47.35 -3.36
N PRO A 603 -7.01 -48.50 -3.11
CA PRO A 603 -6.69 -49.74 -3.82
C PRO A 603 -6.92 -49.63 -5.33
N LEU A 604 -8.03 -48.99 -5.72
CA LEU A 604 -8.34 -48.74 -7.14
C LEU A 604 -7.31 -47.78 -7.74
N ALA A 605 -6.98 -46.69 -7.05
CA ALA A 605 -5.98 -45.73 -7.49
C ALA A 605 -4.61 -46.38 -7.75
N LEU A 606 -4.20 -47.31 -6.87
CA LEU A 606 -2.97 -48.07 -7.01
C LEU A 606 -2.99 -49.01 -8.23
N THR A 607 -4.06 -49.79 -8.40
CA THR A 607 -4.24 -50.69 -9.54
C THR A 607 -4.19 -49.93 -10.86
N GLU A 608 -4.92 -48.83 -10.95
CA GLU A 608 -5.00 -48.02 -12.18
C GLU A 608 -3.68 -47.29 -12.46
N ALA A 609 -3.00 -46.75 -11.44
CA ALA A 609 -1.68 -46.14 -11.61
C ALA A 609 -0.61 -47.16 -12.04
N ASN A 610 -0.76 -48.44 -11.71
CA ASN A 610 0.10 -49.52 -12.18
C ASN A 610 -0.16 -49.92 -13.62
N ALA A 611 -1.39 -49.73 -14.12
CA ALA A 611 -1.73 -49.96 -15.52
C ALA A 611 -1.20 -48.87 -16.47
N VAL A 612 -0.81 -47.69 -15.94
CA VAL A 612 -0.28 -46.59 -16.76
C VAL A 612 1.17 -46.85 -17.19
N ASN A 613 1.39 -46.83 -18.50
CA ASN A 613 2.72 -46.78 -19.09
C ASN A 613 3.32 -45.36 -18.94
N LEU A 614 4.40 -45.28 -18.16
CA LEU A 614 5.09 -44.03 -17.83
C LEU A 614 6.06 -43.54 -18.92
N THR A 615 6.34 -44.35 -19.94
CA THR A 615 7.25 -44.00 -21.05
C THR A 615 6.49 -43.44 -22.26
N THR A 616 5.16 -43.40 -22.22
CA THR A 616 4.32 -42.84 -23.28
C THR A 616 3.46 -41.71 -22.71
N GLY A 617 3.72 -40.47 -23.13
CA GLY A 617 2.99 -39.29 -22.68
C GLY A 617 1.68 -39.06 -23.45
N SER A 618 0.72 -38.43 -22.78
CA SER A 618 -0.47 -37.86 -23.43
C SER A 618 -0.59 -36.39 -23.02
N GLY A 619 -0.80 -35.51 -23.99
CA GLY A 619 -0.91 -34.07 -23.72
C GLY A 619 -1.71 -33.34 -24.79
N PHE A 620 -2.27 -32.20 -24.40
CA PHE A 620 -2.88 -31.25 -25.33
C PHE A 620 -1.80 -30.62 -26.19
N SER A 621 -1.86 -30.91 -27.49
CA SER A 621 -1.00 -30.29 -28.49
C SER A 621 -1.59 -28.96 -28.93
N PHE A 622 -0.71 -28.01 -29.22
CA PHE A 622 -1.05 -26.66 -29.64
C PHE A 622 -0.30 -26.30 -30.93
N ASP A 623 -0.93 -25.46 -31.75
CA ASP A 623 -0.37 -24.98 -33.00
C ASP A 623 -0.56 -23.45 -33.10
N ILE A 624 -0.27 -22.86 -34.25
CA ILE A 624 -0.37 -21.41 -34.45
C ILE A 624 -1.82 -20.89 -34.45
N ALA A 625 -2.80 -21.75 -34.70
CA ALA A 625 -4.23 -21.40 -34.69
C ALA A 625 -4.86 -21.67 -33.31
N ASN A 626 -4.43 -22.74 -32.63
CA ASN A 626 -4.85 -23.13 -31.30
C ASN A 626 -3.63 -23.06 -30.37
N ILE A 627 -3.34 -21.86 -29.87
CA ILE A 627 -2.16 -21.62 -29.04
C ILE A 627 -2.34 -22.17 -27.62
N ASN A 628 -1.22 -22.51 -27.00
CA ASN A 628 -1.11 -22.88 -25.60
C ASN A 628 -1.67 -21.76 -24.71
N ILE A 629 -2.76 -22.08 -24.02
CA ILE A 629 -3.50 -21.15 -23.16
C ILE A 629 -2.70 -20.70 -21.93
N LEU A 630 -1.84 -21.57 -21.37
CA LEU A 630 -0.97 -21.17 -20.26
C LEU A 630 0.00 -20.10 -20.74
N ASN A 631 0.64 -20.32 -21.91
CA ASN A 631 1.52 -19.33 -22.52
C ASN A 631 0.78 -18.02 -22.81
N SER A 632 -0.42 -18.03 -23.40
CA SER A 632 -1.14 -16.80 -23.73
C SER A 632 -1.53 -15.97 -22.49
N ILE A 633 -1.85 -16.63 -21.38
CA ILE A 633 -2.15 -15.99 -20.09
C ILE A 633 -0.88 -15.38 -19.46
N ILE A 634 0.26 -16.06 -19.53
CA ILE A 634 1.49 -15.61 -18.85
C ILE A 634 2.42 -14.73 -19.71
N ALA A 635 2.46 -14.94 -21.04
CA ALA A 635 3.40 -14.32 -21.97
C ALA A 635 3.06 -12.85 -22.22
N SER A 636 1.79 -12.48 -22.07
CA SER A 636 1.29 -11.10 -22.16
C SER A 636 1.88 -10.16 -21.10
N ASN A 637 2.59 -10.68 -20.09
CA ASN A 637 3.01 -9.91 -18.90
C ASN A 637 1.85 -9.16 -18.24
N ASN A 638 0.62 -9.65 -18.42
CA ASN A 638 -0.60 -8.91 -18.10
C ASN A 638 -1.50 -9.65 -17.10
N VAL A 639 -1.43 -10.99 -17.03
CA VAL A 639 -2.38 -11.76 -16.23
C VAL A 639 -1.71 -12.38 -14.99
N PHE A 640 -1.06 -13.55 -15.08
CA PHE A 640 -0.44 -14.22 -13.92
C PHE A 640 1.04 -14.54 -14.12
N GLN A 641 1.84 -14.51 -13.05
CA GLN A 641 3.23 -14.99 -13.02
C GLN A 641 3.55 -15.69 -11.69
N PRO A 642 4.55 -16.61 -11.66
CA PRO A 642 5.07 -17.18 -10.43
C PRO A 642 5.42 -16.10 -9.42
N THR A 643 5.22 -16.43 -8.16
CA THR A 643 5.41 -15.53 -7.04
C THR A 643 6.86 -15.26 -6.78
N ASP A 644 7.58 -16.37 -6.78
CA ASP A 644 8.91 -16.57 -6.29
C ASP A 644 9.43 -17.87 -6.93
N ALA A 645 10.71 -18.11 -6.73
CA ALA A 645 11.37 -19.31 -7.21
C ALA A 645 10.95 -20.57 -6.44
N ASN A 646 10.18 -20.44 -5.34
CA ASN A 646 9.75 -21.55 -4.48
C ASN A 646 8.37 -22.07 -4.85
N LEU A 647 7.79 -21.61 -5.97
CA LEU A 647 6.48 -22.05 -6.48
C LEU A 647 5.32 -21.74 -5.52
N GLY A 648 5.47 -20.73 -4.66
CA GLY A 648 4.47 -20.38 -3.65
C GLY A 648 4.32 -21.44 -2.55
N LEU A 649 5.43 -22.11 -2.19
CA LEU A 649 5.53 -22.99 -1.02
C LEU A 649 6.37 -22.31 0.08
N SER A 650 5.95 -22.48 1.32
CA SER A 650 6.56 -21.85 2.50
C SER A 650 6.73 -22.84 3.66
N GLY A 651 7.50 -22.43 4.68
CA GLY A 651 7.78 -23.26 5.86
C GLY A 651 8.53 -24.56 5.52
N ALA A 652 8.07 -25.69 6.06
CA ALA A 652 8.68 -27.01 5.83
C ALA A 652 8.53 -27.51 4.37
N PHE A 653 7.67 -26.88 3.57
CA PHE A 653 7.38 -27.29 2.20
C PHE A 653 8.23 -26.57 1.15
N VAL A 654 9.10 -25.64 1.57
CA VAL A 654 10.02 -24.96 0.64
C VAL A 654 10.83 -26.00 -0.14
N PRO A 655 10.84 -25.94 -1.49
CA PRO A 655 11.60 -26.87 -2.31
C PRO A 655 13.09 -26.83 -2.00
N ASP A 656 13.78 -27.95 -2.23
CA ASP A 656 15.23 -27.94 -2.19
C ASP A 656 15.76 -27.05 -3.33
N ALA A 657 16.77 -26.22 -3.05
CA ALA A 657 17.36 -25.34 -4.05
C ALA A 657 18.01 -26.12 -5.22
N ALA A 658 18.42 -27.37 -4.99
CA ALA A 658 18.95 -28.27 -6.01
C ALA A 658 17.87 -28.94 -6.87
N ASP A 659 16.58 -28.83 -6.50
CA ASP A 659 15.48 -29.49 -7.21
C ASP A 659 15.34 -28.94 -8.63
N LYS A 660 15.59 -29.80 -9.62
CA LYS A 660 15.63 -29.42 -11.04
C LYS A 660 14.25 -29.09 -11.62
N ARG A 661 13.16 -29.30 -10.88
CA ARG A 661 11.82 -28.84 -11.28
C ARG A 661 11.69 -27.32 -11.15
N LEU A 662 12.45 -26.69 -10.27
CA LEU A 662 12.41 -25.23 -10.12
C LEU A 662 12.84 -24.50 -11.41
N PRO A 663 14.02 -24.78 -11.99
CA PRO A 663 14.41 -24.19 -13.27
C PRO A 663 13.61 -24.72 -14.48
N PHE A 664 12.92 -25.85 -14.35
CA PHE A 664 11.96 -26.30 -15.37
C PHE A 664 10.72 -25.38 -15.39
N TYR A 665 10.07 -25.18 -14.24
CA TYR A 665 8.82 -24.40 -14.15
C TYR A 665 9.04 -22.89 -14.09
N THR A 666 10.24 -22.44 -13.74
CA THR A 666 10.55 -21.02 -13.60
C THR A 666 11.85 -20.62 -14.28
N ILE A 667 11.87 -19.40 -14.80
CA ILE A 667 13.05 -18.76 -15.35
C ILE A 667 13.17 -17.33 -14.83
N LEU A 668 14.40 -16.85 -14.65
CA LEU A 668 14.64 -15.42 -14.44
C LEU A 668 14.76 -14.73 -15.80
N ALA A 669 13.79 -13.88 -16.14
CA ALA A 669 13.77 -13.22 -17.44
C ALA A 669 13.14 -11.81 -17.39
N GLY A 670 13.48 -10.95 -18.36
CA GLY A 670 13.01 -9.56 -18.49
C GLY A 670 13.96 -8.51 -17.90
N SER A 671 13.57 -7.23 -18.00
CA SER A 671 14.32 -6.09 -17.46
C SER A 671 13.41 -5.19 -16.59
N PRO A 672 13.56 -5.20 -15.25
CA PRO A 672 14.48 -6.05 -14.49
C PRO A 672 14.05 -7.53 -14.53
N ALA A 673 15.01 -8.43 -14.31
CA ALA A 673 14.76 -9.87 -14.28
C ALA A 673 13.78 -10.22 -13.14
N SER A 674 12.67 -10.88 -13.49
CA SER A 674 11.68 -11.40 -12.55
C SER A 674 11.50 -12.89 -12.76
N VAL A 675 11.02 -13.61 -11.75
CA VAL A 675 10.62 -15.01 -11.91
C VAL A 675 9.44 -15.06 -12.87
N ARG A 676 9.59 -15.84 -13.94
CA ARG A 676 8.57 -16.08 -14.95
C ARG A 676 8.29 -17.56 -15.04
N MET A 677 7.06 -17.91 -15.39
CA MET A 677 6.71 -19.30 -15.64
C MET A 677 7.35 -19.76 -16.95
N ASN A 678 7.89 -20.97 -16.92
CA ASN A 678 8.57 -21.66 -18.02
C ASN A 678 7.94 -23.06 -18.16
N GLY A 679 8.65 -24.05 -18.72
CA GLY A 679 8.18 -25.43 -18.81
C GLY A 679 6.98 -25.53 -19.74
N PHE A 680 5.84 -26.00 -19.24
CA PHE A 680 4.60 -26.15 -20.03
C PHE A 680 3.99 -24.85 -20.55
N ALA A 681 4.54 -23.71 -20.17
CA ALA A 681 4.12 -22.41 -20.69
C ALA A 681 5.24 -21.68 -21.43
N ALA A 682 6.34 -22.37 -21.77
CA ALA A 682 7.52 -21.78 -22.40
C ALA A 682 7.23 -21.18 -23.79
N THR A 683 6.45 -21.86 -24.63
CA THR A 683 6.09 -21.40 -25.98
C THR A 683 4.59 -21.50 -26.24
N THR A 684 4.12 -20.81 -27.28
CA THR A 684 2.73 -20.89 -27.76
C THR A 684 2.32 -22.27 -28.27
N THR A 685 3.28 -23.17 -28.52
CA THR A 685 3.03 -24.53 -29.04
C THR A 685 3.47 -25.63 -28.08
N THR A 686 3.99 -25.28 -26.90
CA THR A 686 4.43 -26.28 -25.91
C THR A 686 3.25 -27.14 -25.51
N GLN A 687 3.40 -28.46 -25.56
CA GLN A 687 2.33 -29.38 -25.17
C GLN A 687 2.05 -29.29 -23.66
N ILE A 688 0.77 -29.34 -23.27
CA ILE A 688 0.38 -29.44 -21.85
C ILE A 688 0.00 -30.90 -21.54
N PRO A 689 0.68 -31.58 -20.60
CA PRO A 689 0.38 -32.98 -20.29
C PRO A 689 -1.01 -33.13 -19.66
N ILE A 690 -1.75 -34.17 -20.04
CA ILE A 690 -3.02 -34.53 -19.37
C ILE A 690 -2.74 -35.13 -17.99
N PHE A 691 -1.64 -35.88 -17.89
CA PHE A 691 -1.08 -36.42 -16.65
C PHE A 691 0.45 -36.46 -16.76
N LEU A 692 1.13 -36.43 -15.61
CA LEU A 692 2.58 -36.59 -15.56
C LEU A 692 2.96 -37.99 -15.06
N PRO A 693 4.07 -38.59 -15.53
CA PRO A 693 4.58 -39.82 -14.94
C PRO A 693 4.82 -39.72 -13.43
N GLY A 694 5.34 -38.58 -12.98
CA GLY A 694 5.51 -38.29 -11.55
C GLY A 694 4.20 -38.21 -10.79
N GLU A 695 3.09 -37.79 -11.43
CA GLU A 695 1.76 -37.83 -10.83
C GLU A 695 1.37 -39.26 -10.46
N MET A 696 1.51 -40.19 -11.41
CA MET A 696 1.13 -41.59 -11.20
C MET A 696 1.97 -42.24 -10.11
N ILE A 697 3.28 -41.98 -10.10
CA ILE A 697 4.18 -42.47 -9.06
C ILE A 697 3.76 -41.91 -7.68
N LEU A 698 3.44 -40.62 -7.59
CA LEU A 698 2.99 -40.00 -6.34
C LEU A 698 1.59 -40.49 -5.91
N ILE A 699 0.71 -40.87 -6.84
CA ILE A 699 -0.55 -41.55 -6.53
C ILE A 699 -0.25 -42.89 -5.85
N LYS A 700 0.69 -43.68 -6.38
CA LYS A 700 1.10 -44.96 -5.74
C LYS A 700 1.66 -44.73 -4.35
N ALA A 701 2.59 -43.78 -4.21
CA ALA A 701 3.17 -43.42 -2.93
C ALA A 701 2.09 -43.04 -1.90
N GLU A 702 1.13 -42.21 -2.30
CA GLU A 702 0.03 -41.80 -1.42
C GLU A 702 -0.92 -42.96 -1.09
N ALA A 703 -1.27 -43.79 -2.08
CA ALA A 703 -2.16 -44.94 -1.89
C ALA A 703 -1.56 -45.94 -0.90
N TYR A 704 -0.27 -46.28 -1.02
CA TYR A 704 0.42 -47.13 -0.04
C TYR A 704 0.44 -46.52 1.37
N ALA A 705 0.62 -45.20 1.48
CA ALA A 705 0.58 -44.52 2.78
C ALA A 705 -0.83 -44.48 3.39
N ARG A 706 -1.90 -44.47 2.59
CA ARG A 706 -3.28 -44.24 3.07
C ARG A 706 -4.21 -45.46 3.02
N GLN A 707 -3.77 -46.59 2.46
CA GLN A 707 -4.56 -47.83 2.46
C GLN A 707 -4.86 -48.29 3.89
N ALA A 708 -5.86 -49.16 4.05
CA ALA A 708 -6.36 -49.61 5.36
C ALA A 708 -5.25 -50.15 6.29
N THR A 709 -4.22 -50.78 5.71
CA THR A 709 -2.98 -51.15 6.40
C THR A 709 -1.80 -50.44 5.72
N PRO A 710 -1.35 -49.28 6.22
CA PRO A 710 -0.32 -48.47 5.57
C PRO A 710 0.98 -49.24 5.29
N ASP A 711 1.44 -49.20 4.04
CA ASP A 711 2.73 -49.74 3.62
C ASP A 711 3.71 -48.58 3.40
N LEU A 712 4.32 -48.13 4.49
CA LEU A 712 5.22 -46.98 4.48
C LEU A 712 6.53 -47.27 3.73
N GLY A 713 6.93 -48.54 3.64
CA GLY A 713 8.12 -48.97 2.91
C GLY A 713 7.94 -48.76 1.40
N ASN A 714 6.88 -49.33 0.83
CA ASN A 714 6.56 -49.12 -0.59
C ASN A 714 6.19 -47.68 -0.90
N SER A 715 5.52 -46.98 0.03
CA SER A 715 5.24 -45.55 -0.11
C SER A 715 6.52 -44.72 -0.27
N LEU A 716 7.55 -44.96 0.56
CA LEU A 716 8.84 -44.29 0.46
C LEU A 716 9.59 -44.68 -0.82
N ILE A 717 9.53 -45.95 -1.23
CA ILE A 717 10.14 -46.42 -2.48
C ILE A 717 9.54 -45.67 -3.68
N GLU A 718 8.21 -45.59 -3.78
CA GLU A 718 7.54 -44.85 -4.86
C GLU A 718 7.86 -43.36 -4.79
N LEU A 719 7.83 -42.74 -3.60
CA LEU A 719 8.20 -41.33 -3.45
C LEU A 719 9.63 -41.07 -3.97
N ASN A 720 10.57 -41.93 -3.61
CA ASN A 720 11.96 -41.82 -4.06
C ASN A 720 12.10 -41.90 -5.58
N LYS A 721 11.26 -42.66 -6.28
CA LYS A 721 11.26 -42.66 -7.76
C LYS A 721 10.98 -41.29 -8.35
N VAL A 722 10.22 -40.41 -7.68
CA VAL A 722 10.05 -39.01 -8.11
C VAL A 722 11.21 -38.14 -7.65
N VAL A 723 11.67 -38.29 -6.41
CA VAL A 723 12.77 -37.49 -5.85
C VAL A 723 14.08 -37.67 -6.63
N THR A 724 14.41 -38.90 -7.03
CA THR A 724 15.68 -39.22 -7.71
C THR A 724 15.59 -39.19 -9.23
N LYS A 725 14.40 -38.91 -9.80
CA LYS A 725 14.18 -38.92 -11.25
C LYS A 725 15.04 -37.88 -11.94
N THR A 726 15.76 -38.28 -13.00
CA THR A 726 16.65 -37.40 -13.79
C THR A 726 15.96 -36.79 -15.02
N THR A 727 14.96 -37.47 -15.58
CA THR A 727 14.08 -36.95 -16.66
C THR A 727 12.78 -37.76 -16.71
N ASP A 728 11.72 -37.20 -17.26
CA ASP A 728 10.59 -37.95 -17.79
C ASP A 728 10.28 -37.58 -19.25
N VAL A 729 9.21 -38.15 -19.81
CA VAL A 729 8.76 -37.91 -21.19
C VAL A 729 8.38 -36.46 -21.48
N PHE A 730 8.21 -35.64 -20.44
CA PHE A 730 7.89 -34.21 -20.52
C PHE A 730 9.02 -33.30 -19.99
N GLY A 731 10.17 -33.88 -19.64
CA GLY A 731 11.34 -33.17 -19.12
C GLY A 731 11.25 -32.72 -17.66
N VAL A 732 10.24 -33.18 -16.90
CA VAL A 732 10.11 -32.85 -15.47
C VAL A 732 10.98 -33.80 -14.65
N ALA A 733 11.87 -33.26 -13.82
CA ALA A 733 12.80 -34.06 -13.01
C ALA A 733 13.26 -33.32 -11.76
N ALA A 734 13.29 -34.03 -10.63
CA ALA A 734 13.78 -33.48 -9.36
C ALA A 734 15.30 -33.57 -9.25
N ASN A 735 15.87 -34.73 -9.62
CA ASN A 735 17.29 -35.07 -9.53
C ASN A 735 17.91 -34.77 -8.15
N LEU A 736 17.22 -35.19 -7.09
CA LEU A 736 17.67 -35.05 -5.71
C LEU A 736 18.17 -36.40 -5.16
N PRO A 737 18.99 -36.40 -4.09
CA PRO A 737 19.33 -37.63 -3.37
C PRO A 737 18.08 -38.35 -2.85
N ALA A 738 18.15 -39.68 -2.76
CA ALA A 738 17.08 -40.48 -2.18
C ALA A 738 16.84 -40.11 -0.70
N LEU A 739 15.58 -40.08 -0.30
CA LEU A 739 15.17 -39.96 1.09
C LEU A 739 15.46 -41.27 1.81
N THR A 740 16.22 -41.19 2.91
CA THR A 740 16.65 -42.36 3.71
C THR A 740 16.18 -42.23 5.15
N GLY A 741 15.76 -43.34 5.76
CA GLY A 741 15.36 -43.42 7.17
C GLY A 741 13.94 -43.95 7.36
N THR A 742 13.51 -44.00 8.62
CA THR A 742 12.16 -44.42 9.00
C THR A 742 11.28 -43.18 9.16
N TYR A 743 10.18 -43.13 8.41
CA TYR A 743 9.21 -42.04 8.47
C TYR A 743 7.91 -42.53 9.10
N THR A 744 7.28 -41.67 9.90
CA THR A 744 5.87 -41.89 10.27
C THR A 744 4.96 -41.66 9.06
N GLN A 745 3.75 -42.20 9.10
CA GLN A 745 2.75 -41.98 8.05
C GLN A 745 2.53 -40.48 7.79
N ALA A 746 2.41 -39.66 8.84
CA ALA A 746 2.21 -38.22 8.72
C ALA A 746 3.40 -37.51 8.03
N GLN A 747 4.63 -37.84 8.43
CA GLN A 747 5.84 -37.26 7.81
C GLN A 747 5.94 -37.62 6.33
N LEU A 748 5.60 -38.87 5.98
CA LEU A 748 5.65 -39.32 4.60
C LEU A 748 4.56 -38.65 3.75
N LEU A 749 3.36 -38.46 4.31
CA LEU A 749 2.29 -37.69 3.67
C LEU A 749 2.68 -36.23 3.44
N ASP A 750 3.35 -35.57 4.39
CA ASP A 750 3.85 -34.21 4.20
C ASP A 750 4.89 -34.13 3.07
N LEU A 751 5.79 -35.11 2.97
CA LEU A 751 6.77 -35.19 1.87
C LEU A 751 6.09 -35.45 0.52
N ILE A 752 5.09 -36.34 0.49
CA ILE A 752 4.29 -36.58 -0.71
C ILE A 752 3.56 -35.30 -1.13
N TYR A 753 2.93 -34.58 -0.20
CA TYR A 753 2.27 -33.29 -0.48
C TYR A 753 3.25 -32.26 -1.05
N LYS A 754 4.46 -32.15 -0.47
CA LYS A 754 5.54 -31.29 -0.96
C LYS A 754 5.85 -31.62 -2.43
N HIS A 755 6.18 -32.87 -2.71
CA HIS A 755 6.60 -33.29 -4.03
C HIS A 755 5.47 -33.26 -5.06
N ARG A 756 4.22 -33.52 -4.67
CA ARG A 756 3.03 -33.30 -5.51
C ARG A 756 2.86 -31.83 -5.87
N SER A 757 3.03 -30.93 -4.92
CA SER A 757 2.91 -29.49 -5.15
C SER A 757 3.96 -28.96 -6.14
N ILE A 758 5.16 -29.54 -6.14
CA ILE A 758 6.25 -29.20 -7.07
C ILE A 758 6.05 -29.87 -8.43
N GLU A 759 5.77 -31.18 -8.46
CA GLU A 759 5.60 -31.97 -9.69
C GLU A 759 4.39 -31.52 -10.50
N LEU A 760 3.31 -31.07 -9.84
CA LEU A 760 2.05 -30.69 -10.47
C LEU A 760 1.86 -29.17 -10.49
N PHE A 761 2.95 -28.40 -10.44
CA PHE A 761 2.88 -26.95 -10.42
C PHE A 761 2.08 -26.42 -11.63
N ALA A 762 1.24 -25.41 -11.37
CA ALA A 762 0.33 -24.79 -12.34
C ALA A 762 -0.74 -25.70 -12.98
N SER A 763 -0.91 -26.96 -12.52
CA SER A 763 -1.98 -27.86 -12.99
C SER A 763 -3.38 -27.52 -12.47
N GLY A 764 -3.49 -26.66 -11.45
CA GLY A 764 -4.72 -26.40 -10.70
C GLY A 764 -5.05 -27.44 -9.62
N LEU A 765 -4.38 -28.60 -9.59
CA LEU A 765 -4.68 -29.70 -8.66
C LEU A 765 -4.25 -29.43 -7.21
N LYS A 766 -3.39 -28.42 -6.98
CA LYS A 766 -2.94 -28.04 -5.63
C LYS A 766 -4.11 -27.74 -4.70
N VAL A 767 -5.20 -27.15 -5.19
CA VAL A 767 -6.39 -26.86 -4.36
C VAL A 767 -7.03 -28.14 -3.81
N GLU A 768 -7.02 -29.22 -4.59
CA GLU A 768 -7.52 -30.51 -4.14
C GLU A 768 -6.58 -31.17 -3.15
N ASP A 769 -5.29 -31.16 -3.46
CA ASP A 769 -4.28 -31.70 -2.55
C ASP A 769 -4.31 -30.96 -1.20
N MET A 770 -4.47 -29.64 -1.20
CA MET A 770 -4.60 -28.87 0.05
C MET A 770 -5.77 -29.37 0.92
N ARG A 771 -6.92 -29.69 0.32
CA ARG A 771 -8.05 -30.27 1.05
C ARG A 771 -7.77 -31.70 1.54
N ARG A 772 -7.26 -32.57 0.67
CA ARG A 772 -6.99 -33.99 1.00
C ARG A 772 -5.91 -34.16 2.06
N PHE A 773 -4.94 -33.25 2.11
CA PHE A 773 -3.88 -33.22 3.13
C PHE A 773 -4.24 -32.36 4.35
N GLY A 774 -5.47 -31.84 4.44
CA GLY A 774 -5.94 -31.11 5.62
C GLY A 774 -5.16 -29.81 5.90
N ARG A 775 -4.71 -29.13 4.84
CA ARG A 775 -3.98 -27.86 4.97
C ARG A 775 -4.90 -26.80 5.61
N PRO A 776 -4.35 -25.90 6.45
CA PRO A 776 -5.15 -24.90 7.13
C PRO A 776 -5.73 -23.87 6.16
N ASP A 777 -6.91 -23.34 6.51
CA ASP A 777 -7.64 -22.35 5.71
C ASP A 777 -6.83 -21.09 5.40
N SER A 778 -5.90 -20.73 6.29
CA SER A 778 -4.98 -19.61 6.11
C SER A 778 -4.05 -19.75 4.90
N GLU A 779 -3.83 -20.97 4.41
CA GLU A 779 -3.01 -21.23 3.21
C GLU A 779 -3.86 -21.21 1.93
N MET A 780 -5.18 -21.39 2.03
CA MET A 780 -6.08 -21.45 0.88
C MET A 780 -6.69 -20.07 0.58
N LYS A 781 -6.76 -19.70 -0.71
CA LYS A 781 -7.52 -18.52 -1.13
C LYS A 781 -9.03 -18.73 -1.05
N ARG A 782 -9.45 -19.98 -1.20
CA ARG A 782 -10.82 -20.45 -0.98
C ARG A 782 -10.84 -21.98 -0.95
N LYS A 783 -11.71 -22.59 -0.13
CA LYS A 783 -11.93 -24.05 -0.13
C LYS A 783 -12.74 -24.53 -1.31
N PHE A 784 -13.84 -23.85 -1.63
CA PHE A 784 -14.73 -24.18 -2.74
C PHE A 784 -15.25 -22.90 -3.36
N MET A 785 -15.50 -22.91 -4.66
CA MET A 785 -16.00 -21.78 -5.39
C MET A 785 -17.51 -21.58 -5.14
N PRO A 786 -18.03 -20.33 -5.19
CA PRO A 786 -19.47 -20.11 -5.16
C PRO A 786 -20.11 -20.68 -6.43
N TYR A 787 -21.41 -20.94 -6.39
CA TYR A 787 -22.13 -21.34 -7.59
C TYR A 787 -22.40 -20.10 -8.46
N PRO A 788 -22.21 -20.19 -9.80
CA PRO A 788 -22.55 -19.10 -10.70
C PRO A 788 -24.01 -18.65 -10.54
N PHE A 789 -24.28 -17.34 -10.62
CA PHE A 789 -25.65 -16.84 -10.50
C PHE A 789 -26.57 -17.43 -11.57
N GLN A 790 -26.07 -17.58 -12.80
CA GLN A 790 -26.84 -18.16 -13.89
C GLN A 790 -27.25 -19.61 -13.62
N GLU A 791 -26.43 -20.40 -12.92
CA GLU A 791 -26.83 -21.76 -12.51
C GLU A 791 -27.95 -21.67 -11.46
N ARG A 792 -27.76 -20.80 -10.46
CA ARG A 792 -28.72 -20.58 -9.37
C ARG A 792 -30.09 -20.12 -9.88
N ASP A 793 -30.13 -19.26 -10.88
CA ASP A 793 -31.35 -18.73 -11.46
C ASP A 793 -32.09 -19.77 -12.32
N ASN A 794 -31.36 -20.70 -12.94
CA ASN A 794 -31.93 -21.70 -13.85
C ASN A 794 -32.19 -23.07 -13.21
N ASN A 795 -31.58 -23.36 -12.06
CA ASN A 795 -31.68 -24.64 -11.37
C ASN A 795 -32.02 -24.42 -9.90
N SER A 796 -33.29 -24.67 -9.54
CA SER A 796 -33.79 -24.51 -8.16
C SER A 796 -33.12 -25.43 -7.16
N ASN A 797 -32.42 -26.48 -7.62
CA ASN A 797 -31.67 -27.39 -6.75
C ASN A 797 -30.26 -26.88 -6.42
N THR A 798 -29.87 -25.70 -6.90
CA THR A 798 -28.53 -25.14 -6.66
C THR A 798 -28.30 -24.91 -5.16
N PRO A 799 -27.30 -25.56 -4.54
CA PRO A 799 -27.05 -25.44 -3.11
C PRO A 799 -26.69 -24.01 -2.70
N ALA A 800 -26.74 -23.74 -1.40
CA ALA A 800 -26.18 -22.50 -0.85
C ALA A 800 -24.68 -22.40 -1.20
N ASN A 801 -24.18 -21.18 -1.38
CA ASN A 801 -22.76 -20.98 -1.62
C ASN A 801 -21.95 -21.52 -0.43
N PRO A 802 -20.88 -22.30 -0.68
CA PRO A 802 -20.04 -22.83 0.39
C PRO A 802 -19.44 -21.67 1.20
N THR A 803 -19.50 -21.79 2.52
CA THR A 803 -18.78 -20.93 3.46
C THR A 803 -17.27 -21.13 3.29
N PHE A 804 -16.47 -20.15 3.73
CA PHE A 804 -15.01 -20.24 3.65
C PHE A 804 -14.43 -21.43 4.43
#